data_AF-A0A7Y5S9N6-F1
#
_entry.id   AF-A0A7Y5S9N6-F1
#
_cell.length_a   1.000
_cell.length_b   1.000
_cell.length_c   1.000
_cell.angle_alpha   90.00
_cell.angle_beta   90.00
_cell.angle_gamma   90.00
#
_symmetry.space_group_name_H-M   'P 1'
#
loop_
_entity.id
_entity.type
_entity.pdbx_description
1 polymer ?
#
loop_
_entity_poly.entity_id
_entity_poly.type
_entity_poly.pdbx_seq_one_letter_code
_entity_poly.pdbx_strand_id
1 'polypeptide(L)'
;MRAHRPLVVTATTLAALAGAAAPSLAGNDNPVILQWFEAKWTDIERRTPDFFLAGYGAVWLPPPSKAAASNSAGYDVFDRFDLGKPSSQTAYGTEAYFRAVVSELHQANGLIYIDAILNHCSTRQTSASFQSQGGYPGFWMAPATPPVNKQPTDNWGDFHAGTSGGYYQSENPSGARYDLYNGDLVALIDIAQESNHQFIRQPVASGNPFNIPAGSIYNKPDAGNARFYPDQSLSPLAVNNPGTFRNPGANNFSFHPFNTTTPLAGDAVTDNTTGLLMRWTQWLMDEHHVDGFRFDAIKHVPSWFWDTYIDSTLSMRRVKPSGARVTPYTFGESVESNSFTYTNFIRKPNNNSNQSWRAGDSFGNRDALDINGSGSLRDLVGQNGFGSWLTPLNNHIDNADGFNDGTLGVNHTYSHDNGTAGNGSSAPPDPTLRQQGLFANAYVLMRTGTANLYHNARGISRSGGFWPRQGINIALGVDPASNASLPYITTLVQLHNWVGRGEFNVINSTDTVNPSLDDVIVFERRTNTGSGYSGNCLVGCNDRYDAGYQERNVATSFPVGTRLIEYTGNAADATVDPSGQINEVLTVGAGQRVTIRVPNNKSTAAEHNRGYVVYAPAIPSGTLAITPTSSTLPADSAATSSFRRRNAAIPVVSDNTFSIQLTTTNGDPGAGNNNNADDNALFRIDQGFRDYNANGITDIGDDNAVIPGYEQFLTLNQPLAGTNNTSGQYAQTVNTAALSEGYHYISVIAFRKRNANEAALYREFRSVIYVDRTGPAMTLVPPASITTSAALFYASANDRTATKVHLIANLPTNADPVAAATSINIANREDRFSWYRTLSGLFHGLNRITIVAFEESGNVSATDNFVFVDLCPADVNNDGFINGDDYDAFASAFDNADQAADFNNDGFVNGDDYDAFASSFESGC
;
A
#
# COMPACT_ATOMS: atom_id res chain seq x y z
N MET A 1 38.97 -21.66 51.62
CA MET A 1 37.57 -21.36 51.98
C MET A 1 37.01 -20.45 50.90
N ARG A 2 36.03 -20.94 50.11
CA ARG A 2 35.20 -20.23 49.11
C ARG A 2 35.95 -19.61 47.91
N ALA A 3 35.46 -19.62 46.66
CA ALA A 3 34.47 -20.40 45.93
C ALA A 3 34.72 -20.06 44.45
N HIS A 4 34.86 -21.05 43.58
CA HIS A 4 34.98 -20.87 42.14
C HIS A 4 33.61 -20.53 41.53
N ARG A 5 33.54 -19.48 40.70
CA ARG A 5 32.46 -19.24 39.73
C ARG A 5 33.08 -19.31 38.32
N PRO A 6 32.47 -20.02 37.35
CA PRO A 6 33.03 -20.20 36.03
C PRO A 6 32.76 -19.00 35.12
N LEU A 7 33.74 -18.73 34.25
CA LEU A 7 33.72 -17.79 33.14
C LEU A 7 32.62 -18.18 32.14
N VAL A 8 31.76 -17.23 31.78
CA VAL A 8 30.91 -17.29 30.59
C VAL A 8 31.79 -16.94 29.39
N VAL A 9 31.95 -17.90 28.49
CA VAL A 9 32.67 -17.72 27.21
C VAL A 9 31.66 -17.18 26.20
N THR A 10 31.75 -15.88 25.92
CA THR A 10 31.16 -15.25 24.73
C THR A 10 31.93 -15.71 23.50
N ALA A 11 31.29 -16.51 22.64
CA ALA A 11 31.82 -16.88 21.34
C ALA A 11 31.48 -15.80 20.30
N THR A 12 32.38 -14.84 20.13
CA THR A 12 32.46 -13.98 18.95
C THR A 12 33.23 -14.73 17.86
N THR A 13 32.60 -15.01 16.71
CA THR A 13 33.32 -15.47 15.50
C THR A 13 33.21 -14.45 14.37
N LEU A 14 34.38 -13.85 14.13
CA LEU A 14 34.89 -13.14 12.95
C LEU A 14 34.17 -13.46 11.62
N ALA A 15 33.68 -12.40 10.96
CA ALA A 15 33.47 -12.33 9.52
C ALA A 15 34.60 -11.49 8.91
N ALA A 16 35.57 -12.12 8.25
CA ALA A 16 36.45 -11.47 7.27
C ALA A 16 37.24 -12.54 6.51
N LEU A 17 36.86 -12.81 5.27
CA LEU A 17 37.77 -13.29 4.22
C LEU A 17 37.20 -12.82 2.88
N ALA A 18 37.95 -11.90 2.25
CA ALA A 18 37.69 -11.41 0.91
C ALA A 18 37.87 -12.54 -0.11
N GLY A 19 36.84 -12.76 -0.93
CA GLY A 19 36.83 -13.64 -2.09
C GLY A 19 36.07 -12.94 -3.22
N ALA A 20 36.51 -13.16 -4.46
CA ALA A 20 36.07 -12.50 -5.68
C ALA A 20 34.55 -12.21 -5.76
N ALA A 21 34.22 -11.02 -6.29
CA ALA A 21 32.84 -10.55 -6.48
C ALA A 21 31.98 -11.60 -7.20
N ALA A 22 31.13 -12.29 -6.44
CA ALA A 22 29.94 -12.91 -6.97
C ALA A 22 28.99 -11.80 -7.48
N PRO A 23 28.25 -12.01 -8.57
CA PRO A 23 27.18 -11.09 -8.97
C PRO A 23 26.28 -10.85 -7.74
N SER A 24 25.95 -9.58 -7.48
CA SER A 24 25.07 -9.22 -6.39
C SER A 24 23.69 -9.81 -6.69
N LEU A 25 23.41 -11.00 -6.15
CA LEU A 25 22.05 -11.53 -6.13
C LEU A 25 21.19 -10.45 -5.45
N ALA A 26 20.30 -9.82 -6.22
CA ALA A 26 19.23 -9.02 -5.67
C ALA A 26 18.54 -9.84 -4.58
N GLY A 27 18.23 -9.23 -3.43
CA GLY A 27 17.60 -9.92 -2.31
C GLY A 27 16.41 -10.73 -2.81
N ASN A 28 16.44 -12.05 -2.59
CA ASN A 28 15.50 -13.02 -3.17
C ASN A 28 14.08 -12.97 -2.55
N ASP A 29 13.67 -11.83 -2.00
CA ASP A 29 12.37 -11.65 -1.32
C ASP A 29 11.71 -10.36 -1.82
N ASN A 30 11.45 -10.32 -3.13
CA ASN A 30 10.67 -9.26 -3.76
C ASN A 30 9.19 -9.50 -3.44
N PRO A 31 8.50 -8.59 -2.74
CA PRO A 31 7.08 -8.78 -2.47
C PRO A 31 6.27 -8.75 -3.76
N VAL A 32 5.29 -9.64 -3.88
CA VAL A 32 4.28 -9.53 -4.95
C VAL A 32 3.43 -8.29 -4.71
N ILE A 33 3.40 -7.41 -5.70
CA ILE A 33 2.61 -6.18 -5.71
C ILE A 33 1.20 -6.48 -6.21
N LEU A 34 0.20 -6.04 -5.45
CA LEU A 34 -1.17 -5.89 -5.93
C LEU A 34 -1.40 -4.44 -6.36
N GLN A 35 -1.45 -4.18 -7.66
CA GLN A 35 -1.96 -2.90 -8.15
C GLN A 35 -3.47 -2.85 -7.92
N TRP A 36 -3.90 -2.19 -6.84
CA TRP A 36 -5.26 -2.23 -6.33
C TRP A 36 -6.00 -0.93 -6.62
N PHE A 37 -6.63 -0.88 -7.78
CA PHE A 37 -7.27 0.33 -8.29
C PHE A 37 -8.79 0.21 -8.26
N GLU A 38 -9.45 1.33 -8.51
CA GLU A 38 -10.91 1.45 -8.50
C GLU A 38 -11.53 0.96 -7.18
N ALA A 39 -10.88 1.14 -6.04
CA ALA A 39 -11.41 0.86 -4.70
C ALA A 39 -11.31 2.13 -3.84
N LYS A 40 -12.33 2.40 -3.02
CA LYS A 40 -12.24 3.47 -2.02
C LYS A 40 -11.30 3.04 -0.90
N TRP A 41 -10.69 4.01 -0.22
CA TRP A 41 -9.86 3.77 0.95
C TRP A 41 -10.59 2.95 2.03
N THR A 42 -11.88 3.24 2.26
CA THR A 42 -12.74 2.46 3.17
C THR A 42 -12.81 0.97 2.83
N ASP A 43 -12.79 0.66 1.54
CA ASP A 43 -13.00 -0.70 1.04
C ASP A 43 -11.67 -1.48 1.05
N ILE A 44 -10.55 -0.80 0.76
CA ILE A 44 -9.20 -1.36 0.91
C ILE A 44 -8.93 -1.71 2.37
N GLU A 45 -9.20 -0.78 3.31
CA GLU A 45 -9.04 -1.02 4.75
C GLU A 45 -9.81 -2.27 5.17
N ARG A 46 -11.11 -2.36 4.83
CA ARG A 46 -11.96 -3.52 5.14
C ARG A 46 -11.44 -4.84 4.57
N ARG A 47 -10.81 -4.80 3.39
CA ARG A 47 -10.36 -6.00 2.65
C ARG A 47 -8.89 -6.34 2.84
N THR A 48 -8.16 -5.61 3.69
CA THR A 48 -6.77 -5.93 4.03
C THR A 48 -6.59 -7.37 4.55
N PRO A 49 -7.54 -7.97 5.30
CA PRO A 49 -7.48 -9.40 5.62
C PRO A 49 -7.38 -10.32 4.40
N ASP A 50 -8.12 -10.02 3.32
CA ASP A 50 -8.07 -10.82 2.08
C ASP A 50 -6.72 -10.65 1.37
N PHE A 51 -6.16 -9.43 1.37
CA PHE A 51 -4.83 -9.14 0.85
C PHE A 51 -3.74 -9.95 1.57
N PHE A 52 -3.78 -9.95 2.91
CA PHE A 52 -2.82 -10.69 3.72
C PHE A 52 -2.92 -12.19 3.48
N LEU A 53 -4.13 -12.77 3.53
CA LEU A 53 -4.34 -14.20 3.36
C LEU A 53 -3.97 -14.69 1.94
N ALA A 54 -4.15 -13.84 0.93
CA ALA A 54 -3.72 -14.12 -0.44
C ALA A 54 -2.20 -14.22 -0.60
N GLY A 55 -1.42 -13.66 0.33
CA GLY A 55 0.04 -13.73 0.31
C GLY A 55 0.73 -12.53 -0.30
N TYR A 56 0.01 -11.46 -0.65
CA TYR A 56 0.63 -10.25 -1.16
C TYR A 56 1.51 -9.58 -0.09
N GLY A 57 2.59 -8.92 -0.54
CA GLY A 57 3.53 -8.22 0.32
C GLY A 57 3.61 -6.71 0.05
N ALA A 58 2.96 -6.23 -1.01
CA ALA A 58 2.93 -4.82 -1.35
C ALA A 58 1.67 -4.46 -2.15
N VAL A 59 1.28 -3.19 -2.10
CA VAL A 59 0.24 -2.60 -2.96
C VAL A 59 0.82 -1.47 -3.81
N TRP A 60 0.30 -1.33 -5.02
CA TRP A 60 0.37 -0.08 -5.78
C TRP A 60 -1.04 0.56 -5.78
N LEU A 61 -1.15 1.71 -5.13
CA LEU A 61 -2.39 2.49 -5.00
C LEU A 61 -2.43 3.66 -6.00
N PRO A 62 -3.63 4.07 -6.44
CA PRO A 62 -3.80 5.18 -7.37
C PRO A 62 -3.42 6.52 -6.73
N PRO A 63 -3.30 7.62 -7.51
CA PRO A 63 -2.89 8.92 -7.00
C PRO A 63 -3.83 9.40 -5.87
N PRO A 64 -3.30 9.71 -4.68
CA PRO A 64 -4.13 10.13 -3.55
C PRO A 64 -4.49 11.61 -3.58
N SER A 65 -3.79 12.41 -4.37
CA SER A 65 -3.98 13.86 -4.48
C SER A 65 -5.22 14.25 -5.28
N LYS A 66 -5.74 15.44 -5.00
CA LYS A 66 -6.92 16.00 -5.65
C LYS A 66 -6.67 16.19 -7.15
N ALA A 67 -7.53 15.58 -7.96
CA ALA A 67 -7.61 15.77 -9.39
C ALA A 67 -8.57 16.92 -9.77
N ALA A 68 -8.63 17.27 -11.06
CA ALA A 68 -9.54 18.33 -11.54
C ALA A 68 -11.02 17.97 -11.34
N ALA A 69 -11.37 16.69 -11.29
CA ALA A 69 -12.71 16.21 -11.00
C ALA A 69 -12.72 15.21 -9.83
N SER A 70 -13.76 15.25 -9.00
CA SER A 70 -13.90 14.42 -7.79
C SER A 70 -14.02 12.92 -8.07
N ASN A 71 -14.33 12.53 -9.30
CA ASN A 71 -14.40 11.13 -9.74
C ASN A 71 -13.30 10.77 -10.76
N SER A 72 -12.25 11.60 -10.89
CA SER A 72 -11.12 11.30 -11.76
C SER A 72 -10.27 10.15 -11.25
N ALA A 73 -9.47 9.55 -12.13
CA ALA A 73 -8.52 8.49 -11.79
C ALA A 73 -7.26 9.02 -11.09
N GLY A 74 -7.05 10.35 -11.11
CA GLY A 74 -5.96 11.00 -10.39
C GLY A 74 -4.81 11.50 -11.27
N TYR A 75 -4.68 11.00 -12.51
CA TYR A 75 -3.59 11.38 -13.42
C TYR A 75 -3.62 12.86 -13.82
N ASP A 76 -4.79 13.50 -13.82
CA ASP A 76 -4.97 14.94 -13.99
C ASP A 76 -4.84 15.68 -12.63
N VAL A 77 -3.71 15.48 -11.93
CA VAL A 77 -3.45 16.07 -10.62
C VAL A 77 -3.62 17.60 -10.65
N PHE A 78 -4.46 18.10 -9.74
CA PHE A 78 -4.79 19.52 -9.63
C PHE A 78 -4.11 20.15 -8.41
N ASP A 79 -4.28 19.56 -7.23
CA ASP A 79 -3.63 20.01 -6.00
C ASP A 79 -2.94 18.84 -5.30
N ARG A 80 -1.62 18.93 -5.20
CA ARG A 80 -0.76 17.88 -4.64
C ARG A 80 -0.94 17.72 -3.13
N PHE A 81 -1.20 18.82 -2.41
CA PHE A 81 -1.29 18.83 -0.95
C PHE A 81 -2.73 18.66 -0.41
N ASP A 82 -3.72 18.52 -1.30
CA ASP A 82 -5.09 18.12 -0.94
C ASP A 82 -5.29 16.62 -1.22
N LEU A 83 -5.29 15.78 -0.17
CA LEU A 83 -5.58 14.34 -0.26
C LEU A 83 -7.07 14.01 -0.03
N GLY A 84 -7.93 15.02 -0.13
CA GLY A 84 -9.36 14.93 0.13
C GLY A 84 -9.73 15.16 1.60
N LYS A 85 -10.90 15.76 1.81
CA LYS A 85 -11.49 16.02 3.13
C LYS A 85 -12.99 15.76 3.13
N PRO A 86 -13.67 15.69 4.29
CA PRO A 86 -15.12 15.62 4.32
C PRO A 86 -15.76 16.68 3.44
N SER A 87 -16.83 16.34 2.72
CA SER A 87 -17.51 17.16 1.69
C SER A 87 -16.71 17.48 0.40
N SER A 88 -15.39 17.24 0.38
CA SER A 88 -14.55 17.40 -0.81
C SER A 88 -13.54 16.25 -0.88
N GLN A 89 -14.02 15.06 -1.21
CA GLN A 89 -13.19 13.84 -1.31
C GLN A 89 -12.44 13.80 -2.64
N THR A 90 -11.37 13.01 -2.72
CA THR A 90 -10.91 12.48 -4.00
C THR A 90 -11.87 11.37 -4.46
N ALA A 91 -11.61 10.75 -5.62
CA ALA A 91 -12.40 9.59 -6.03
C ALA A 91 -12.34 8.45 -5.02
N TYR A 92 -11.24 8.37 -4.26
CA TYR A 92 -10.92 7.26 -3.38
C TYR A 92 -11.27 7.53 -1.91
N GLY A 93 -11.34 8.80 -1.47
CA GLY A 93 -11.80 9.15 -0.12
C GLY A 93 -11.19 10.44 0.43
N THR A 94 -10.99 10.46 1.75
CA THR A 94 -10.34 11.56 2.51
C THR A 94 -8.91 11.19 2.90
N GLU A 95 -8.13 12.19 3.32
CA GLU A 95 -6.81 12.02 3.91
C GLU A 95 -6.84 11.07 5.12
N ALA A 96 -7.86 11.18 5.99
CA ALA A 96 -7.96 10.36 7.19
C ALA A 96 -8.19 8.87 6.86
N TYR A 97 -9.01 8.57 5.84
CA TYR A 97 -9.14 7.19 5.36
C TYR A 97 -7.88 6.68 4.67
N PHE A 98 -7.17 7.53 3.93
CA PHE A 98 -5.88 7.15 3.34
C PHE A 98 -4.86 6.75 4.42
N ARG A 99 -4.75 7.53 5.50
CA ARG A 99 -3.92 7.20 6.66
C ARG A 99 -4.32 5.89 7.34
N ALA A 100 -5.61 5.63 7.47
CA ALA A 100 -6.10 4.37 8.04
C ALA A 100 -5.74 3.17 7.16
N VAL A 101 -5.83 3.30 5.82
CA VAL A 101 -5.37 2.27 4.89
C VAL A 101 -3.87 2.02 5.02
N VAL A 102 -3.04 3.08 5.09
CA VAL A 102 -1.59 2.92 5.29
C VAL A 102 -1.31 2.18 6.61
N SER A 103 -1.95 2.60 7.71
CA SER A 103 -1.79 1.95 9.00
C SER A 103 -2.19 0.48 8.98
N GLU A 104 -3.31 0.14 8.32
CA GLU A 104 -3.83 -1.22 8.25
C GLU A 104 -2.95 -2.13 7.38
N LEU A 105 -2.54 -1.64 6.22
CA LEU A 105 -1.62 -2.35 5.33
C LEU A 105 -0.26 -2.56 5.98
N HIS A 106 0.26 -1.55 6.69
CA HIS A 106 1.48 -1.70 7.49
C HIS A 106 1.30 -2.78 8.54
N GLN A 107 0.21 -2.76 9.31
CA GLN A 107 -0.09 -3.81 10.28
C GLN A 107 -0.12 -5.19 9.64
N ALA A 108 -0.63 -5.32 8.41
CA ALA A 108 -0.57 -6.55 7.61
C ALA A 108 0.80 -6.90 7.00
N ASN A 109 1.87 -6.17 7.35
CA ASN A 109 3.20 -6.26 6.73
C ASN A 109 3.18 -6.05 5.21
N GLY A 110 2.30 -5.19 4.71
CA GLY A 110 2.25 -4.74 3.33
C GLY A 110 3.03 -3.44 3.14
N LEU A 111 3.79 -3.36 2.05
CA LEU A 111 4.40 -2.10 1.59
C LEU A 111 3.41 -1.29 0.73
N ILE A 112 3.44 0.03 0.84
CA ILE A 112 2.56 0.92 0.08
C ILE A 112 3.38 1.73 -0.93
N TYR A 113 3.13 1.46 -2.21
CA TYR A 113 3.58 2.29 -3.33
C TYR A 113 2.42 3.14 -3.84
N ILE A 114 2.62 4.44 -3.94
CA ILE A 114 1.60 5.33 -4.49
C ILE A 114 1.99 5.82 -5.88
N ASP A 115 0.99 5.98 -6.73
CA ASP A 115 1.15 6.58 -8.04
C ASP A 115 1.46 8.09 -7.90
N ALA A 116 2.57 8.54 -8.49
CA ALA A 116 3.10 9.88 -8.33
C ALA A 116 3.30 10.58 -9.68
N ILE A 117 2.56 11.68 -9.86
CA ILE A 117 2.58 12.50 -11.07
C ILE A 117 3.46 13.73 -10.84
N LEU A 118 4.66 13.71 -11.40
CA LEU A 118 5.64 14.80 -11.31
C LEU A 118 5.89 15.51 -12.67
N ASN A 119 5.27 15.02 -13.74
CA ASN A 119 5.42 15.58 -15.09
C ASN A 119 4.58 16.83 -15.32
N HIS A 120 3.29 16.77 -14.99
CA HIS A 120 2.31 17.76 -15.41
C HIS A 120 1.37 18.17 -14.25
N CYS A 121 0.53 19.16 -14.51
CA CYS A 121 -0.72 19.37 -13.77
C CYS A 121 -1.91 19.00 -14.67
N SER A 122 -3.13 19.17 -14.16
CA SER A 122 -4.35 18.91 -14.94
C SER A 122 -4.43 19.72 -16.24
N THR A 123 -5.44 19.44 -17.08
CA THR A 123 -5.55 19.95 -18.45
C THR A 123 -5.20 21.43 -18.59
N ARG A 124 -4.38 21.80 -19.59
CA ARG A 124 -3.94 23.18 -19.85
C ARG A 124 -5.11 24.17 -19.92
N GLN A 125 -5.15 25.08 -18.96
CA GLN A 125 -6.12 26.17 -18.91
C GLN A 125 -5.50 27.50 -19.35
N THR A 126 -6.16 28.19 -20.28
CA THR A 126 -5.69 29.48 -20.82
C THR A 126 -6.48 30.67 -20.29
N SER A 127 -7.62 30.45 -19.64
CA SER A 127 -8.58 31.53 -19.37
C SER A 127 -8.06 32.56 -18.36
N ALA A 128 -8.44 33.81 -18.56
CA ALA A 128 -8.19 34.89 -17.60
C ALA A 128 -8.83 34.60 -16.24
N SER A 129 -10.00 33.94 -16.22
CA SER A 129 -10.71 33.57 -15.00
C SER A 129 -9.98 32.50 -14.19
N PHE A 130 -9.40 31.49 -14.82
CA PHE A 130 -8.62 30.49 -14.11
C PHE A 130 -7.37 31.10 -13.48
N GLN A 131 -6.70 32.00 -14.20
CA GLN A 131 -5.56 32.77 -13.67
C GLN A 131 -5.98 33.65 -12.49
N SER A 132 -7.12 34.35 -12.57
CA SER A 132 -7.61 35.18 -11.46
C SER A 132 -8.05 34.36 -10.23
N GLN A 133 -8.33 33.07 -10.40
CA GLN A 133 -8.56 32.12 -9.30
C GLN A 133 -7.28 31.68 -8.60
N GLY A 134 -6.10 31.90 -9.20
CA GLY A 134 -4.80 31.50 -8.67
C GLY A 134 -4.13 30.38 -9.48
N GLY A 135 -4.78 29.88 -10.54
CA GLY A 135 -4.22 28.82 -11.38
C GLY A 135 -4.13 27.47 -10.66
N TYR A 136 -3.10 26.70 -10.99
CA TYR A 136 -2.80 25.42 -10.33
C TYR A 136 -2.15 25.69 -8.96
N PRO A 137 -2.71 25.18 -7.84
CA PRO A 137 -2.17 25.41 -6.51
C PRO A 137 -0.67 25.14 -6.39
N GLY A 138 0.07 26.12 -5.87
CA GLY A 138 1.52 26.06 -5.70
C GLY A 138 2.37 26.31 -6.96
N PHE A 139 1.79 26.43 -8.16
CA PHE A 139 2.53 26.75 -9.39
C PHE A 139 2.22 28.16 -9.89
N TRP A 140 3.27 28.90 -10.25
CA TRP A 140 3.10 30.26 -10.74
C TRP A 140 2.87 30.26 -12.25
N MET A 141 1.75 30.82 -12.69
CA MET A 141 1.39 30.89 -14.11
C MET A 141 1.79 32.22 -14.79
N ALA A 142 2.55 33.10 -14.13
CA ALA A 142 2.88 34.43 -14.64
C ALA A 142 1.65 35.20 -15.22
N PRO A 143 0.60 35.46 -14.42
CA PRO A 143 -0.59 36.16 -14.91
C PRO A 143 -0.28 37.62 -15.27
N ALA A 144 -0.89 38.12 -16.34
CA ALA A 144 -0.87 39.55 -16.65
C ALA A 144 -1.68 40.36 -15.60
N THR A 145 -1.46 41.67 -15.53
CA THR A 145 -2.25 42.57 -14.67
C THR A 145 -3.00 43.59 -15.53
N PRO A 146 -4.33 43.48 -15.70
CA PRO A 146 -5.20 42.38 -15.26
C PRO A 146 -4.97 41.07 -16.05
N PRO A 147 -5.43 39.91 -15.54
CA PRO A 147 -5.29 38.63 -16.25
C PRO A 147 -5.98 38.63 -17.61
N VAL A 148 -5.35 37.97 -18.59
CA VAL A 148 -5.86 37.82 -19.98
C VAL A 148 -5.81 36.36 -20.41
N ASN A 149 -6.56 35.98 -21.43
CA ASN A 149 -6.49 34.62 -21.98
C ASN A 149 -5.09 34.37 -22.57
N LYS A 150 -4.36 33.39 -22.03
CA LYS A 150 -3.01 33.08 -22.48
C LYS A 150 -2.98 32.47 -23.88
N GLN A 151 -2.00 32.91 -24.65
CA GLN A 151 -1.59 32.36 -25.93
C GLN A 151 -0.38 31.43 -25.76
N PRO A 152 -0.09 30.57 -26.75
CA PRO A 152 1.05 29.66 -26.68
C PRO A 152 2.39 30.33 -26.37
N THR A 153 2.66 31.50 -26.96
CA THR A 153 3.94 32.22 -26.82
C THR A 153 4.06 33.09 -25.58
N ASP A 154 3.03 33.15 -24.74
CA ASP A 154 3.07 33.99 -23.55
C ASP A 154 4.04 33.43 -22.50
N ASN A 155 4.37 34.23 -21.49
CA ASN A 155 5.08 33.72 -20.32
C ASN A 155 4.16 32.77 -19.54
N TRP A 156 4.50 31.49 -19.45
CA TRP A 156 3.73 30.47 -18.74
C TRP A 156 4.21 30.22 -17.30
N GLY A 157 5.23 30.94 -16.83
CA GLY A 157 5.76 30.82 -15.47
C GLY A 157 6.45 29.47 -15.25
N ASP A 158 5.87 28.62 -14.41
CA ASP A 158 6.40 27.29 -14.06
C ASP A 158 6.02 26.17 -15.04
N PHE A 159 5.51 26.52 -16.22
CA PHE A 159 5.08 25.57 -17.26
C PHE A 159 5.73 25.91 -18.59
N HIS A 160 5.93 24.89 -19.43
CA HIS A 160 6.49 25.10 -20.76
C HIS A 160 5.50 25.86 -21.67
N ALA A 161 6.05 26.85 -22.39
CA ALA A 161 5.35 27.61 -23.41
C ALA A 161 5.30 26.86 -24.75
N GLY A 162 4.45 27.33 -25.65
CA GLY A 162 4.42 26.87 -27.04
C GLY A 162 5.13 27.83 -27.99
N THR A 163 4.82 27.69 -29.27
CA THR A 163 5.27 28.58 -30.35
C THR A 163 4.09 29.33 -30.94
N SER A 164 4.34 30.27 -31.86
CA SER A 164 3.27 30.92 -32.63
C SER A 164 2.42 29.91 -33.41
N GLY A 165 2.95 28.71 -33.66
CA GLY A 165 2.23 27.61 -34.29
C GLY A 165 1.34 26.81 -33.35
N GLY A 166 1.40 26.98 -32.03
CA GLY A 166 0.64 26.21 -31.02
C GLY A 166 1.51 25.64 -29.91
N TYR A 167 0.87 24.93 -28.96
CA TYR A 167 1.56 24.21 -27.87
C TYR A 167 2.32 22.99 -28.39
N TYR A 168 3.42 22.65 -27.70
CA TYR A 168 4.12 21.39 -27.88
C TYR A 168 3.31 20.24 -27.27
N GLN A 169 3.54 19.02 -27.77
CA GLN A 169 2.93 17.78 -27.26
C GLN A 169 3.99 16.68 -27.15
N SER A 170 3.85 15.78 -26.18
CA SER A 170 4.84 14.73 -25.89
C SER A 170 4.34 13.29 -26.14
N GLU A 171 3.08 13.09 -26.54
CA GLU A 171 2.50 11.76 -26.76
C GLU A 171 2.77 11.13 -28.14
N ASN A 172 2.96 11.95 -29.20
CA ASN A 172 3.04 11.48 -30.58
C ASN A 172 4.36 11.94 -31.24
N PRO A 173 5.40 11.08 -31.27
CA PRO A 173 6.71 11.40 -31.86
C PRO A 173 6.68 11.84 -33.33
N SER A 174 5.67 11.40 -34.07
CA SER A 174 5.48 11.77 -35.49
C SER A 174 4.53 12.94 -35.69
N GLY A 175 3.98 13.47 -34.59
CA GLY A 175 3.02 14.57 -34.59
C GLY A 175 3.68 15.93 -34.79
N ALA A 176 2.89 16.89 -35.28
CA ALA A 176 3.34 18.29 -35.34
C ALA A 176 3.65 18.79 -33.92
N ARG A 177 4.71 19.60 -33.78
CA ARG A 177 5.14 20.20 -32.50
C ARG A 177 5.41 19.14 -31.42
N TYR A 178 5.93 17.98 -31.82
CA TYR A 178 6.42 17.00 -30.86
C TYR A 178 7.66 17.53 -30.14
N ASP A 179 7.62 17.48 -28.81
CA ASP A 179 8.78 17.65 -27.94
C ASP A 179 8.57 16.73 -26.74
N LEU A 180 9.52 15.84 -26.47
CA LEU A 180 9.39 14.85 -25.40
C LEU A 180 9.36 15.48 -24.01
N TYR A 181 10.10 16.58 -23.81
CA TYR A 181 10.37 17.17 -22.50
C TYR A 181 9.70 18.52 -22.26
N ASN A 182 9.27 19.19 -23.33
CA ASN A 182 8.61 20.50 -23.25
C ASN A 182 7.12 20.45 -23.66
N GLY A 183 6.61 19.25 -23.94
CA GLY A 183 5.31 19.03 -24.55
C GLY A 183 4.25 18.55 -23.57
N ASP A 184 3.05 19.14 -23.66
CA ASP A 184 1.89 18.66 -22.92
C ASP A 184 1.64 17.18 -23.19
N LEU A 185 1.35 16.41 -22.14
CA LEU A 185 1.02 14.99 -22.27
C LEU A 185 -0.50 14.85 -22.40
N VAL A 186 -1.01 14.61 -23.61
CA VAL A 186 -2.46 14.46 -23.83
C VAL A 186 -3.26 15.67 -23.29
N ALA A 187 -2.75 16.87 -23.57
CA ALA A 187 -3.27 18.18 -23.11
C ALA A 187 -3.16 18.45 -21.60
N LEU A 188 -2.50 17.59 -20.83
CA LEU A 188 -2.10 17.87 -19.44
C LEU A 188 -0.88 18.80 -19.46
N ILE A 189 -0.96 19.92 -18.73
CA ILE A 189 0.02 20.99 -18.85
C ILE A 189 1.38 20.58 -18.32
N ASP A 190 2.40 20.68 -19.16
CA ASP A 190 3.74 20.23 -18.82
C ASP A 190 4.47 21.20 -17.88
N ILE A 191 4.97 20.67 -16.75
CA ILE A 191 5.69 21.45 -15.73
C ILE A 191 7.13 21.66 -16.22
N ALA A 192 7.62 22.89 -16.13
CA ALA A 192 9.03 23.19 -16.37
C ALA A 192 9.84 22.91 -15.09
N GLN A 193 10.38 21.69 -14.94
CA GLN A 193 11.09 21.29 -13.72
C GLN A 193 12.32 22.17 -13.45
N GLU A 194 12.94 22.72 -14.49
CA GLU A 194 14.09 23.63 -14.41
C GLU A 194 13.72 25.07 -14.01
N SER A 195 12.42 25.41 -13.95
CA SER A 195 11.96 26.72 -13.50
C SER A 195 12.46 27.04 -12.09
N ASN A 196 13.00 28.24 -11.92
CA ASN A 196 13.62 28.69 -10.68
C ASN A 196 12.89 29.86 -10.00
N HIS A 197 11.59 30.04 -10.27
CA HIS A 197 10.80 31.06 -9.57
C HIS A 197 10.63 30.68 -8.10
N GLN A 198 11.11 31.52 -7.19
CA GLN A 198 11.16 31.26 -5.75
C GLN A 198 9.93 31.86 -5.05
N PHE A 199 9.13 31.01 -4.42
CA PHE A 199 7.96 31.43 -3.66
C PHE A 199 7.74 30.56 -2.43
N ILE A 200 7.10 31.09 -1.39
CA ILE A 200 6.36 30.28 -0.44
C ILE A 200 5.09 29.82 -1.17
N ARG A 201 5.10 28.58 -1.65
CA ARG A 201 4.08 28.02 -2.56
C ARG A 201 2.78 27.58 -1.89
N GLN A 202 2.80 27.29 -0.59
CA GLN A 202 1.61 27.16 0.27
C GLN A 202 1.64 28.29 1.32
N PRO A 203 1.17 29.51 0.99
CA PRO A 203 1.29 30.67 1.87
C PRO A 203 0.74 30.43 3.28
N VAL A 204 1.53 30.75 4.31
CA VAL A 204 1.14 30.57 5.73
C VAL A 204 0.63 31.89 6.33
N ALA A 205 1.45 32.94 6.26
CA ALA A 205 1.13 34.24 6.83
C ALA A 205 0.75 35.26 5.75
N SER A 206 -0.30 36.04 6.01
CA SER A 206 -0.67 37.17 5.15
C SER A 206 0.43 38.24 5.15
N GLY A 207 0.60 38.93 4.02
CA GLY A 207 1.57 40.02 3.88
C GLY A 207 3.04 39.60 3.73
N ASN A 208 3.36 38.30 3.77
CA ASN A 208 4.72 37.84 3.49
C ASN A 208 5.06 38.09 2.00
N PRO A 209 6.10 38.88 1.67
CA PRO A 209 6.43 39.25 0.30
C PRO A 209 6.94 38.08 -0.56
N PHE A 210 7.31 36.97 0.06
CA PHE A 210 7.76 35.76 -0.63
C PHE A 210 6.60 34.82 -1.01
N ASN A 211 5.37 35.09 -0.55
CA ASN A 211 4.21 34.29 -0.93
C ASN A 211 4.04 34.28 -2.45
N ILE A 212 3.71 33.10 -3.01
CA ILE A 212 3.18 33.04 -4.36
C ILE A 212 1.96 33.97 -4.47
N PRO A 213 1.77 34.73 -5.56
CA PRO A 213 0.65 35.65 -5.70
C PRO A 213 -0.70 34.95 -5.46
N ALA A 214 -1.47 35.46 -4.50
CA ALA A 214 -2.75 34.89 -4.13
C ALA A 214 -3.81 35.11 -5.22
N GLY A 215 -4.61 34.08 -5.49
CA GLY A 215 -5.79 34.17 -6.33
C GLY A 215 -7.07 34.45 -5.54
N SER A 216 -8.17 34.59 -6.27
CA SER A 216 -9.51 34.71 -5.66
C SER A 216 -9.99 33.43 -4.98
N ILE A 217 -9.42 32.26 -5.31
CA ILE A 217 -9.75 30.95 -4.72
C ILE A 217 -8.51 30.29 -4.13
N TYR A 218 -7.48 30.04 -4.94
CA TYR A 218 -6.27 29.29 -4.61
C TYR A 218 -5.11 30.18 -4.16
N ASN A 219 -4.08 29.56 -3.58
CA ASN A 219 -2.85 30.22 -3.14
C ASN A 219 -3.06 31.31 -2.06
N LYS A 220 -4.14 31.22 -1.28
CA LYS A 220 -4.40 32.15 -0.17
C LYS A 220 -3.56 31.80 1.05
N PRO A 221 -3.08 32.81 1.81
CA PRO A 221 -2.48 32.59 3.11
C PRO A 221 -3.44 31.90 4.08
N ASP A 222 -2.98 30.81 4.68
CA ASP A 222 -3.67 30.05 5.73
C ASP A 222 -2.63 29.52 6.71
N ALA A 223 -2.78 29.82 8.00
CA ALA A 223 -1.86 29.33 9.04
C ALA A 223 -1.78 27.80 9.08
N GLY A 224 -2.86 27.10 8.69
CA GLY A 224 -2.91 25.65 8.57
C GLY A 224 -1.94 25.08 7.52
N ASN A 225 -1.50 25.89 6.54
CA ASN A 225 -0.53 25.48 5.52
C ASN A 225 0.87 25.19 6.10
N ALA A 226 1.16 25.58 7.35
CA ALA A 226 2.41 25.23 8.02
C ALA A 226 2.67 23.71 8.01
N ARG A 227 1.61 22.88 8.01
CA ARG A 227 1.71 21.42 7.92
C ARG A 227 2.31 20.88 6.61
N PHE A 228 2.41 21.72 5.58
CA PHE A 228 2.99 21.35 4.29
C PHE A 228 4.47 21.70 4.19
N TYR A 229 5.09 22.15 5.28
CA TYR A 229 6.51 22.45 5.37
C TYR A 229 7.24 21.58 6.39
N PRO A 230 8.50 21.20 6.13
CA PRO A 230 9.38 20.63 7.14
C PRO A 230 9.60 21.57 8.33
N ASP A 231 9.94 21.00 9.48
CA ASP A 231 10.28 21.73 10.70
C ASP A 231 11.80 21.92 10.78
N GLN A 232 12.28 23.15 10.63
CA GLN A 232 13.70 23.48 10.64
C GLN A 232 14.34 23.41 12.03
N SER A 233 13.53 23.33 13.09
CA SER A 233 14.04 23.10 14.44
C SER A 233 14.50 21.64 14.64
N LEU A 234 14.01 20.71 13.82
CA LEU A 234 14.40 19.30 13.85
C LEU A 234 15.72 19.08 13.10
N SER A 235 16.48 18.08 13.57
CA SER A 235 17.79 17.74 12.98
C SER A 235 17.64 17.25 11.53
N PRO A 236 18.32 17.87 10.56
CA PRO A 236 18.18 17.50 9.16
C PRO A 236 18.97 16.22 8.82
N LEU A 237 18.49 15.52 7.79
CA LEU A 237 19.23 14.45 7.13
C LEU A 237 20.14 15.05 6.06
N ALA A 238 21.46 14.88 6.21
CA ALA A 238 22.42 15.22 5.17
C ALA A 238 22.47 14.10 4.11
N VAL A 239 22.27 14.46 2.85
CA VAL A 239 22.32 13.52 1.71
C VAL A 239 23.39 13.98 0.74
N ASN A 240 24.37 13.10 0.48
CA ASN A 240 25.40 13.30 -0.53
C ASN A 240 25.09 12.39 -1.72
N ASN A 241 24.53 12.99 -2.78
CA ASN A 241 24.28 12.29 -4.03
C ASN A 241 25.57 12.31 -4.86
N PRO A 242 26.15 11.15 -5.21
CA PRO A 242 27.40 11.10 -5.97
C PRO A 242 27.25 11.55 -7.44
N GLY A 243 26.02 11.79 -7.90
CA GLY A 243 25.69 11.94 -9.32
C GLY A 243 25.65 10.58 -10.03
N THR A 244 25.27 10.61 -11.30
CA THR A 244 25.28 9.44 -12.19
C THR A 244 26.21 9.72 -13.37
N PHE A 245 26.50 8.73 -14.21
CA PHE A 245 27.26 9.00 -15.43
C PHE A 245 26.51 9.96 -16.38
N ARG A 246 25.20 9.77 -16.53
CA ARG A 246 24.35 10.59 -17.40
C ARG A 246 24.11 11.98 -16.84
N ASN A 247 24.17 12.14 -15.51
CA ASN A 247 24.04 13.40 -14.80
C ASN A 247 25.18 13.53 -13.77
N PRO A 248 26.41 13.87 -14.23
CA PRO A 248 27.60 13.84 -13.37
C PRO A 248 27.66 15.05 -12.43
N GLY A 249 28.32 14.83 -11.30
CA GLY A 249 28.55 15.86 -10.28
C GLY A 249 27.89 15.50 -8.96
N ALA A 250 28.67 15.59 -7.87
CA ALA A 250 28.14 15.35 -6.54
C ALA A 250 27.27 16.54 -6.09
N ASN A 251 26.09 16.24 -5.53
CA ASN A 251 25.16 17.21 -5.00
C ASN A 251 24.89 16.93 -3.52
N ASN A 252 24.92 17.98 -2.70
CA ASN A 252 24.69 17.86 -1.27
C ASN A 252 23.37 18.53 -0.91
N PHE A 253 22.50 17.79 -0.23
CA PHE A 253 21.21 18.26 0.24
C PHE A 253 21.11 18.13 1.76
N SER A 254 20.29 18.98 2.37
CA SER A 254 19.92 18.92 3.77
C SER A 254 18.40 18.91 3.89
N PHE A 255 17.84 17.79 4.33
CA PHE A 255 16.39 17.59 4.43
C PHE A 255 15.95 17.59 5.89
N HIS A 256 15.35 18.69 6.33
CA HIS A 256 14.62 18.71 7.60
C HIS A 256 13.40 17.79 7.50
N PRO A 257 13.06 17.02 8.55
CA PRO A 257 11.88 16.16 8.55
C PRO A 257 10.59 16.97 8.73
N PHE A 258 9.46 16.41 8.30
CA PHE A 258 8.15 16.87 8.75
C PHE A 258 7.93 16.48 10.21
N ASN A 259 7.26 17.36 10.98
CA ASN A 259 6.97 17.11 12.39
C ASN A 259 5.62 16.41 12.55
N THR A 260 5.63 15.08 12.65
CA THR A 260 4.41 14.28 12.81
C THR A 260 3.75 14.41 14.18
N THR A 261 4.46 14.95 15.18
CA THR A 261 3.93 15.17 16.55
C THR A 261 3.27 16.55 16.67
N THR A 262 3.80 17.55 15.99
CA THR A 262 3.25 18.91 15.95
C THR A 262 3.24 19.39 14.50
N PRO A 263 2.25 18.94 13.69
CA PRO A 263 2.24 19.20 12.24
C PRO A 263 2.30 20.69 11.88
N LEU A 264 1.76 21.59 12.72
CA LEU A 264 1.79 23.03 12.47
C LEU A 264 3.11 23.72 12.82
N ALA A 265 4.14 22.99 13.26
CA ALA A 265 5.47 23.53 13.54
C ALA A 265 6.35 23.69 12.28
N GLY A 266 5.81 23.37 11.08
CA GLY A 266 6.55 23.51 9.83
C GLY A 266 6.88 24.98 9.49
N ASP A 267 8.08 25.19 8.95
CA ASP A 267 8.61 26.52 8.62
C ASP A 267 8.40 26.84 7.14
N ALA A 268 7.57 27.83 6.86
CA ALA A 268 7.32 28.29 5.50
C ALA A 268 8.61 28.81 4.85
N VAL A 269 9.06 28.13 3.80
CA VAL A 269 10.23 28.51 3.01
C VAL A 269 9.92 28.66 1.54
N THR A 270 10.75 29.46 0.86
CA THR A 270 10.69 29.56 -0.59
C THR A 270 11.24 28.31 -1.25
N ASP A 271 10.50 27.76 -2.21
CA ASP A 271 10.95 26.72 -3.11
C ASP A 271 10.66 27.10 -4.58
N ASN A 272 11.46 26.53 -5.49
CA ASN A 272 11.16 26.54 -6.91
C ASN A 272 10.28 25.35 -7.31
N THR A 273 10.02 25.19 -8.60
CA THR A 273 9.19 24.11 -9.14
C THR A 273 9.69 22.73 -8.72
N THR A 274 11.00 22.46 -8.89
CA THR A 274 11.61 21.21 -8.44
C THR A 274 11.48 21.04 -6.92
N GLY A 275 11.72 22.09 -6.14
CA GLY A 275 11.59 22.06 -4.67
C GLY A 275 10.19 21.74 -4.19
N LEU A 276 9.14 22.26 -4.85
CA LEU A 276 7.75 21.91 -4.56
C LEU A 276 7.49 20.41 -4.75
N LEU A 277 7.96 19.85 -5.88
CA LEU A 277 7.80 18.44 -6.20
C LEU A 277 8.55 17.55 -5.21
N MET A 278 9.79 17.92 -4.86
CA MET A 278 10.57 17.26 -3.80
C MET A 278 9.86 17.30 -2.45
N ARG A 279 9.35 18.47 -2.04
CA ARG A 279 8.67 18.66 -0.76
C ARG A 279 7.40 17.83 -0.66
N TRP A 280 6.62 17.73 -1.74
CA TRP A 280 5.44 16.86 -1.79
C TRP A 280 5.80 15.37 -1.67
N THR A 281 6.82 14.92 -2.41
CA THR A 281 7.31 13.54 -2.31
C THR A 281 7.83 13.24 -0.90
N GLN A 282 8.56 14.17 -0.28
CA GLN A 282 9.01 14.06 1.10
C GLN A 282 7.83 14.00 2.08
N TRP A 283 6.83 14.87 1.91
CA TRP A 283 5.65 14.93 2.76
C TRP A 283 4.92 13.58 2.81
N LEU A 284 4.72 12.94 1.66
CA LEU A 284 4.07 11.62 1.62
C LEU A 284 4.88 10.53 2.35
N MET A 285 6.21 10.59 2.32
CA MET A 285 7.08 9.65 3.05
C MET A 285 7.08 9.93 4.55
N ASP A 286 7.32 11.18 4.94
CA ASP A 286 7.55 11.56 6.34
C ASP A 286 6.23 11.64 7.12
N GLU A 287 5.18 12.24 6.55
CA GLU A 287 3.91 12.51 7.22
C GLU A 287 2.86 11.40 7.00
N HIS A 288 2.88 10.75 5.83
CA HIS A 288 1.91 9.70 5.48
C HIS A 288 2.50 8.29 5.47
N HIS A 289 3.81 8.15 5.70
CA HIS A 289 4.49 6.86 5.81
C HIS A 289 4.32 5.95 4.59
N VAL A 290 4.25 6.51 3.38
CA VAL A 290 4.32 5.66 2.17
C VAL A 290 5.71 5.00 2.07
N ASP A 291 5.78 3.80 1.49
CA ASP A 291 7.01 3.00 1.44
C ASP A 291 7.80 3.19 0.14
N GLY A 292 7.21 3.89 -0.83
CA GLY A 292 7.80 4.18 -2.12
C GLY A 292 6.76 4.66 -3.13
N PHE A 293 7.14 4.65 -4.39
CA PHE A 293 6.39 5.31 -5.47
C PHE A 293 6.40 4.50 -6.75
N ARG A 294 5.25 4.49 -7.42
CA ARG A 294 5.18 4.29 -8.87
C ARG A 294 5.20 5.67 -9.52
N PHE A 295 6.24 6.00 -10.27
CA PHE A 295 6.32 7.29 -10.96
C PHE A 295 5.64 7.23 -12.32
N ASP A 296 4.65 8.09 -12.51
CA ASP A 296 3.92 8.24 -13.76
C ASP A 296 4.77 8.89 -14.84
N ALA A 297 4.62 8.42 -16.09
CA ALA A 297 5.12 9.10 -17.27
C ALA A 297 6.61 9.55 -17.22
N ILE A 298 7.51 8.75 -16.61
CA ILE A 298 8.88 9.19 -16.30
C ILE A 298 9.68 9.62 -17.53
N LYS A 299 9.35 9.09 -18.73
CA LYS A 299 10.05 9.41 -19.97
C LYS A 299 9.83 10.85 -20.45
N HIS A 300 8.77 11.49 -19.96
CA HIS A 300 8.38 12.85 -20.32
C HIS A 300 9.09 13.90 -19.45
N VAL A 301 9.78 13.46 -18.39
CA VAL A 301 10.59 14.32 -17.52
C VAL A 301 12.08 14.05 -17.75
N PRO A 302 12.93 15.08 -17.91
CA PRO A 302 14.37 14.89 -18.09
C PRO A 302 15.03 14.05 -16.99
N SER A 303 15.98 13.17 -17.36
CA SER A 303 16.62 12.25 -16.42
C SER A 303 17.35 12.91 -15.25
N TRP A 304 17.85 14.15 -15.44
CA TRP A 304 18.54 14.91 -14.39
C TRP A 304 17.63 15.20 -13.20
N PHE A 305 16.33 15.40 -13.42
CA PHE A 305 15.36 15.68 -12.37
C PHE A 305 15.27 14.49 -11.40
N TRP A 306 15.12 13.30 -11.98
CA TRP A 306 15.01 12.08 -11.21
C TRP A 306 16.32 11.76 -10.47
N ASP A 307 17.44 11.75 -11.19
CA ASP A 307 18.75 11.36 -10.65
C ASP A 307 19.26 12.32 -9.57
N THR A 308 19.01 13.62 -9.74
CA THR A 308 19.59 14.64 -8.86
C THR A 308 18.68 14.97 -7.70
N TYR A 309 17.37 15.09 -7.93
CA TYR A 309 16.46 15.69 -6.95
C TYR A 309 15.54 14.66 -6.30
N ILE A 310 14.84 13.84 -7.09
CA ILE A 310 13.91 12.85 -6.53
C ILE A 310 14.67 11.73 -5.81
N ASP A 311 15.70 11.15 -6.42
CA ASP A 311 16.50 10.10 -5.77
C ASP A 311 17.19 10.62 -4.48
N SER A 312 17.56 11.91 -4.43
CA SER A 312 18.12 12.54 -3.21
C SER A 312 17.07 12.72 -2.11
N THR A 313 15.85 13.13 -2.48
CA THR A 313 14.72 13.25 -1.55
C THR A 313 14.39 11.91 -0.87
N LEU A 314 14.54 10.82 -1.63
CA LEU A 314 14.20 9.47 -1.18
C LEU A 314 15.33 8.74 -0.44
N SER A 315 16.59 9.13 -0.67
CA SER A 315 17.77 8.45 -0.12
C SER A 315 17.67 8.27 1.41
N MET A 316 17.72 7.02 1.88
CA MET A 316 17.64 6.66 3.31
C MET A 316 16.41 7.25 4.06
N ARG A 317 15.32 7.54 3.34
CA ARG A 317 14.16 8.22 3.92
C ARG A 317 13.19 7.27 4.59
N ARG A 318 12.92 6.10 3.98
CA ARG A 318 12.00 5.09 4.51
C ARG A 318 12.53 4.51 5.82
N VAL A 319 11.66 4.42 6.82
CA VAL A 319 11.96 3.77 8.10
C VAL A 319 11.29 2.40 8.11
N LYS A 320 12.07 1.33 8.25
CA LYS A 320 11.58 -0.03 8.42
C LYS A 320 10.95 -0.22 9.82
N PRO A 321 10.13 -1.27 10.03
CA PRO A 321 9.63 -1.61 11.36
C PRO A 321 10.75 -1.87 12.40
N SER A 322 11.93 -2.30 11.95
CA SER A 322 13.15 -2.43 12.76
C SER A 322 13.72 -1.10 13.27
N GLY A 323 13.25 0.03 12.77
CA GLY A 323 13.82 1.37 12.96
C GLY A 323 14.96 1.71 11.99
N ALA A 324 15.43 0.76 11.19
CA ALA A 324 16.48 1.01 10.20
C ALA A 324 15.99 1.89 9.05
N ARG A 325 16.82 2.83 8.62
CA ARG A 325 16.55 3.65 7.44
C ARG A 325 17.04 2.95 6.17
N VAL A 326 16.25 3.03 5.10
CA VAL A 326 16.62 2.53 3.77
C VAL A 326 16.12 3.47 2.67
N THR A 327 16.76 3.42 1.49
CA THR A 327 16.21 4.04 0.29
C THR A 327 14.99 3.22 -0.18
N PRO A 328 13.79 3.83 -0.29
CA PRO A 328 12.58 3.12 -0.69
C PRO A 328 12.71 2.56 -2.10
N TYR A 329 12.08 1.42 -2.34
CA TYR A 329 11.92 0.90 -3.69
C TYR A 329 10.94 1.78 -4.47
N THR A 330 11.32 2.19 -5.67
CA THR A 330 10.45 2.94 -6.57
C THR A 330 10.55 2.39 -7.98
N PHE A 331 9.55 2.60 -8.80
CA PHE A 331 9.58 2.19 -10.20
C PHE A 331 8.80 3.15 -11.09
N GLY A 332 9.31 3.43 -12.28
CA GLY A 332 8.66 4.37 -13.19
C GLY A 332 8.04 3.73 -14.43
N GLU A 333 7.11 4.45 -15.05
CA GLU A 333 6.52 4.09 -16.33
C GLU A 333 7.21 4.77 -17.51
N SER A 334 8.00 4.00 -18.27
CA SER A 334 8.62 4.45 -19.51
C SER A 334 8.13 3.59 -20.69
N VAL A 335 7.17 4.13 -21.45
CA VAL A 335 6.67 3.49 -22.68
C VAL A 335 7.68 3.72 -23.82
N GLU A 336 8.79 2.98 -23.78
CA GLU A 336 9.88 2.96 -24.76
C GLU A 336 10.62 1.60 -24.73
N SER A 337 11.60 1.42 -25.60
CA SER A 337 12.53 0.31 -25.68
C SER A 337 13.26 0.05 -24.35
N ASN A 338 13.56 -1.22 -24.09
CA ASN A 338 14.28 -1.64 -22.88
C ASN A 338 15.61 -0.91 -22.72
N SER A 339 16.36 -0.72 -23.82
CA SER A 339 17.66 -0.04 -23.80
C SER A 339 17.53 1.43 -23.40
N PHE A 340 16.52 2.14 -23.92
CA PHE A 340 16.27 3.53 -23.55
C PHE A 340 15.85 3.66 -22.09
N THR A 341 14.89 2.84 -21.66
CA THR A 341 14.39 2.85 -20.28
C THR A 341 15.50 2.54 -19.29
N TYR A 342 16.27 1.46 -19.52
CA TYR A 342 17.39 1.07 -18.68
C TYR A 342 18.46 2.17 -18.57
N THR A 343 18.84 2.76 -19.71
CA THR A 343 19.91 3.76 -19.76
C THR A 343 19.51 5.07 -19.05
N ASN A 344 18.26 5.50 -19.19
CA ASN A 344 17.86 6.85 -18.77
C ASN A 344 17.15 6.92 -17.42
N PHE A 345 16.48 5.85 -16.98
CA PHE A 345 15.56 5.95 -15.85
C PHE A 345 15.72 4.89 -14.76
N ILE A 346 16.52 3.84 -14.97
CA ILE A 346 16.85 2.92 -13.89
C ILE A 346 18.08 3.45 -13.14
N ARG A 347 18.01 3.42 -11.80
CA ARG A 347 19.12 3.72 -10.88
C ARG A 347 18.98 2.86 -9.62
N LYS A 348 19.61 1.70 -9.64
CA LYS A 348 19.71 0.73 -8.54
C LYS A 348 20.91 -0.19 -8.83
N PRO A 349 21.41 -0.97 -7.85
CA PRO A 349 22.44 -1.96 -8.11
C PRO A 349 22.03 -2.92 -9.25
N ASN A 350 22.93 -3.19 -10.17
CA ASN A 350 22.71 -4.05 -11.34
C ASN A 350 23.99 -4.79 -11.73
N ASN A 351 23.91 -5.67 -12.73
CA ASN A 351 25.04 -6.53 -13.12
C ASN A 351 26.09 -5.83 -13.99
N ASN A 352 25.87 -4.58 -14.39
CA ASN A 352 26.74 -3.89 -15.32
C ASN A 352 27.87 -3.14 -14.60
N SER A 353 28.91 -3.87 -14.19
CA SER A 353 30.11 -3.30 -13.57
C SER A 353 31.15 -2.77 -14.58
N ASN A 354 31.04 -3.16 -15.86
CA ASN A 354 32.06 -2.89 -16.88
C ASN A 354 31.75 -1.67 -17.76
N GLN A 355 30.50 -1.18 -17.76
CA GLN A 355 30.10 0.03 -18.49
C GLN A 355 29.68 1.08 -17.48
N SER A 356 30.58 1.99 -17.16
CA SER A 356 30.36 3.05 -16.16
C SER A 356 29.10 3.89 -16.40
N TRP A 357 28.58 3.92 -17.63
CA TRP A 357 27.38 4.66 -18.02
C TRP A 357 26.06 3.93 -17.80
N ARG A 358 26.10 2.63 -17.50
CA ARG A 358 24.97 1.79 -17.11
C ARG A 358 25.11 1.21 -15.71
N ALA A 359 26.27 1.40 -15.08
CA ALA A 359 26.55 0.89 -13.76
C ALA A 359 25.56 1.42 -12.74
N GLY A 360 24.91 0.50 -12.04
CA GLY A 360 24.07 0.79 -10.89
C GLY A 360 24.89 1.28 -9.70
N ASP A 361 24.25 1.98 -8.78
CA ASP A 361 24.81 2.36 -7.49
C ASP A 361 23.88 1.95 -6.35
N SER A 362 24.38 1.97 -5.11
CA SER A 362 23.57 1.72 -3.90
C SER A 362 22.92 2.99 -3.34
N PHE A 363 23.04 4.12 -4.03
CA PHE A 363 22.45 5.39 -3.60
C PHE A 363 20.95 5.41 -3.95
N GLY A 364 20.63 5.10 -5.21
CA GLY A 364 19.27 4.96 -5.70
C GLY A 364 18.68 3.58 -5.43
N ASN A 365 17.37 3.47 -5.60
CA ASN A 365 16.65 2.19 -5.64
C ASN A 365 15.42 2.31 -6.55
N ARG A 366 15.63 2.90 -7.74
CA ARG A 366 14.60 3.19 -8.74
C ARG A 366 14.70 2.26 -9.93
N ASP A 367 13.60 1.59 -10.23
CA ASP A 367 13.42 0.61 -11.28
C ASP A 367 12.43 1.12 -12.36
N ALA A 368 11.99 0.25 -13.26
CA ALA A 368 10.96 0.57 -14.25
C ALA A 368 9.95 -0.59 -14.45
N LEU A 369 8.75 -0.25 -14.91
CA LEU A 369 7.80 -1.25 -15.41
C LEU A 369 8.38 -1.99 -16.62
N ASP A 370 8.23 -3.31 -16.66
CA ASP A 370 8.64 -4.14 -17.80
C ASP A 370 7.59 -4.11 -18.92
N ILE A 371 7.47 -2.96 -19.59
CA ILE A 371 6.40 -2.69 -20.57
C ILE A 371 6.50 -3.61 -21.80
N ASN A 372 7.71 -3.86 -22.31
CA ASN A 372 7.91 -4.67 -23.53
C ASN A 372 7.67 -6.17 -23.27
N GLY A 373 8.13 -6.67 -22.11
CA GLY A 373 7.80 -8.02 -21.66
C GLY A 373 6.30 -8.20 -21.45
N SER A 374 5.67 -7.23 -20.78
CA SER A 374 4.22 -7.21 -20.54
C SER A 374 3.39 -7.21 -21.84
N GLY A 375 3.77 -6.37 -22.82
CA GLY A 375 3.13 -6.35 -24.14
C GLY A 375 3.18 -7.70 -24.84
N SER A 376 4.35 -8.33 -24.84
CA SER A 376 4.56 -9.63 -25.47
C SER A 376 3.76 -10.76 -24.81
N LEU A 377 3.58 -10.71 -23.48
CA LEU A 377 2.74 -11.64 -22.75
C LEU A 377 1.26 -11.46 -23.09
N ARG A 378 0.78 -10.22 -23.25
CA ARG A 378 -0.61 -9.97 -23.69
C ARG A 378 -0.85 -10.43 -25.12
N ASP A 379 0.12 -10.23 -26.00
CA ASP A 379 0.05 -10.75 -27.38
C ASP A 379 -0.06 -12.28 -27.37
N LEU A 380 0.73 -12.97 -26.52
CA LEU A 380 0.66 -14.42 -26.34
C LEU A 380 -0.74 -14.87 -25.85
N VAL A 381 -1.32 -14.18 -24.86
CA VAL A 381 -2.70 -14.43 -24.42
C VAL A 381 -3.71 -14.21 -25.55
N GLY A 382 -3.54 -13.14 -26.33
CA GLY A 382 -4.40 -12.81 -27.46
C GLY A 382 -4.30 -13.76 -28.66
N GLN A 383 -3.18 -14.48 -28.79
CA GLN A 383 -2.92 -15.44 -29.87
C GLN A 383 -3.56 -16.81 -29.64
N ASN A 384 -4.10 -17.11 -28.46
CA ASN A 384 -4.90 -18.32 -28.18
C ASN A 384 -4.19 -19.66 -28.55
N GLY A 385 -2.91 -19.81 -28.26
CA GLY A 385 -2.16 -21.05 -28.54
C GLY A 385 -1.51 -21.13 -29.92
N PHE A 386 -1.41 -20.00 -30.62
CA PHE A 386 -0.65 -19.88 -31.87
C PHE A 386 0.62 -19.05 -31.71
N GLY A 387 0.97 -18.70 -30.47
CA GLY A 387 2.13 -17.86 -30.17
C GLY A 387 3.41 -18.65 -29.94
N SER A 388 4.42 -17.96 -29.42
CA SER A 388 5.67 -18.56 -29.00
C SER A 388 6.24 -17.85 -27.79
N TRP A 389 6.69 -18.62 -26.80
CA TRP A 389 7.34 -18.11 -25.59
C TRP A 389 8.70 -17.46 -25.86
N LEU A 390 9.29 -17.67 -27.03
CA LEU A 390 10.54 -17.02 -27.42
C LEU A 390 10.42 -15.49 -27.44
N THR A 391 9.26 -14.96 -27.86
CA THR A 391 9.02 -13.52 -27.94
C THR A 391 9.02 -12.84 -26.56
N PRO A 392 8.19 -13.24 -25.58
CA PRO A 392 8.25 -12.65 -24.24
C PRO A 392 9.62 -12.85 -23.58
N LEU A 393 10.25 -14.02 -23.74
CA LEU A 393 11.59 -14.27 -23.20
C LEU A 393 12.63 -13.24 -23.67
N ASN A 394 12.59 -12.84 -24.95
CA ASN A 394 13.52 -11.85 -25.50
C ASN A 394 13.18 -10.41 -25.12
N ASN A 395 11.92 -10.11 -24.85
CA ASN A 395 11.41 -8.74 -24.71
C ASN A 395 11.38 -8.21 -23.28
N HIS A 396 11.71 -9.02 -22.27
CA HIS A 396 11.84 -8.56 -20.89
C HIS A 396 12.98 -7.55 -20.72
N ILE A 397 12.73 -6.47 -19.96
CA ILE A 397 13.74 -5.45 -19.65
C ILE A 397 14.92 -6.00 -18.86
N ASP A 398 14.73 -7.08 -18.12
CA ASP A 398 15.80 -7.79 -17.41
C ASP A 398 16.95 -8.18 -18.34
N ASN A 399 16.67 -8.51 -19.61
CA ASN A 399 17.70 -8.80 -20.62
C ASN A 399 18.60 -7.60 -20.96
N ALA A 400 18.27 -6.38 -20.55
CA ALA A 400 18.94 -5.16 -21.00
C ALA A 400 20.38 -5.00 -20.45
N ASP A 401 20.70 -5.66 -19.34
CA ASP A 401 22.07 -5.75 -18.81
C ASP A 401 22.80 -7.05 -19.18
N GLY A 402 22.14 -7.93 -19.93
CA GLY A 402 22.68 -9.22 -20.39
C GLY A 402 22.38 -10.40 -19.47
N PHE A 403 21.63 -10.20 -18.39
CA PHE A 403 21.24 -11.25 -17.44
C PHE A 403 19.71 -11.42 -17.41
N ASN A 404 19.23 -12.50 -16.78
CA ASN A 404 17.80 -12.69 -16.52
C ASN A 404 17.65 -13.20 -15.08
N ASP A 405 18.11 -12.37 -14.15
CA ASP A 405 18.26 -12.69 -12.74
C ASP A 405 17.34 -11.84 -11.84
N GLY A 406 16.52 -10.97 -12.42
CA GLY A 406 15.52 -10.16 -11.74
C GLY A 406 16.06 -8.87 -11.16
N THR A 407 17.25 -8.47 -11.60
CA THR A 407 17.86 -7.20 -11.18
C THR A 407 17.14 -6.01 -11.77
N LEU A 408 16.51 -6.14 -12.94
CA LEU A 408 15.77 -5.06 -13.60
C LEU A 408 14.32 -5.44 -13.89
N GLY A 409 13.43 -4.48 -13.70
CA GLY A 409 12.04 -4.55 -14.16
C GLY A 409 11.04 -4.99 -13.10
N VAL A 410 9.86 -4.38 -13.16
CA VAL A 410 8.65 -4.85 -12.48
C VAL A 410 7.80 -5.64 -13.48
N ASN A 411 7.77 -6.95 -13.30
CA ASN A 411 7.13 -7.92 -14.17
C ASN A 411 5.61 -7.88 -13.99
N HIS A 412 4.87 -7.77 -15.09
CA HIS A 412 3.40 -7.79 -15.07
C HIS A 412 2.85 -8.21 -16.43
N THR A 413 1.63 -8.77 -16.44
CA THR A 413 0.89 -9.03 -17.69
C THR A 413 -0.02 -7.85 -18.04
N TYR A 414 -0.65 -7.26 -17.03
CA TYR A 414 -1.66 -6.22 -17.18
C TYR A 414 -1.35 -5.04 -16.25
N SER A 415 -1.84 -3.87 -16.62
CA SER A 415 -1.85 -2.64 -15.82
C SER A 415 -3.16 -1.89 -16.06
N HIS A 416 -3.31 -0.73 -15.42
CA HIS A 416 -4.48 0.11 -15.64
C HIS A 416 -4.55 0.71 -17.05
N ASP A 417 -3.40 0.92 -17.69
CA ASP A 417 -3.31 1.38 -19.08
C ASP A 417 -3.41 0.27 -20.10
N ASN A 418 -3.08 -0.97 -19.74
CA ASN A 418 -3.06 -2.11 -20.67
C ASN A 418 -3.67 -3.36 -20.03
N GLY A 419 -4.90 -3.19 -19.54
CA GLY A 419 -5.68 -4.22 -18.85
C GLY A 419 -6.20 -5.35 -19.74
N THR A 420 -6.96 -6.26 -19.12
CA THR A 420 -7.61 -7.42 -19.75
C THR A 420 -8.75 -7.04 -20.69
N ALA A 421 -9.40 -5.90 -20.45
CA ALA A 421 -10.47 -5.36 -21.27
C ALA A 421 -10.62 -3.83 -21.11
N GLY A 422 -11.28 -3.19 -22.09
CA GLY A 422 -11.51 -1.76 -22.11
C GLY A 422 -10.48 -0.98 -22.93
N ASN A 423 -10.82 0.26 -23.30
CA ASN A 423 -10.00 1.13 -24.13
C ASN A 423 -9.55 2.41 -23.43
N GLY A 424 -10.02 2.67 -22.20
CA GLY A 424 -9.74 3.90 -21.46
C GLY A 424 -10.81 4.98 -21.56
N SER A 425 -11.82 4.81 -22.43
CA SER A 425 -12.83 5.85 -22.72
C SER A 425 -14.22 5.57 -22.10
N SER A 426 -14.41 4.40 -21.50
CA SER A 426 -15.68 4.00 -20.88
C SER A 426 -15.45 2.90 -19.84
N ALA A 427 -16.47 2.62 -19.03
CA ALA A 427 -16.45 1.52 -18.06
C ALA A 427 -16.04 0.21 -18.76
N PRO A 428 -14.93 -0.42 -18.35
CA PRO A 428 -14.50 -1.63 -19.02
C PRO A 428 -15.45 -2.80 -18.68
N PRO A 429 -15.72 -3.70 -19.65
CA PRO A 429 -16.50 -4.90 -19.39
C PRO A 429 -15.71 -5.89 -18.54
N ASP A 430 -16.41 -6.81 -17.88
CA ASP A 430 -15.77 -7.89 -17.14
C ASP A 430 -15.09 -8.90 -18.11
N PRO A 431 -13.82 -9.28 -17.88
CA PRO A 431 -13.10 -10.20 -18.73
C PRO A 431 -13.55 -11.63 -18.47
N THR A 432 -13.47 -12.45 -19.51
CA THR A 432 -13.48 -13.91 -19.37
C THR A 432 -12.23 -14.40 -18.64
N LEU A 433 -12.26 -15.62 -18.08
CA LEU A 433 -11.05 -16.24 -17.49
C LEU A 433 -9.90 -16.36 -18.52
N ARG A 434 -10.22 -16.58 -19.79
CA ARG A 434 -9.26 -16.60 -20.88
C ARG A 434 -8.52 -15.27 -21.03
N GLN A 435 -9.26 -14.16 -21.07
CA GLN A 435 -8.69 -12.81 -21.16
C GLN A 435 -7.84 -12.42 -19.95
N GLN A 436 -8.00 -13.10 -18.81
CA GLN A 436 -7.17 -12.88 -17.63
C GLN A 436 -5.80 -13.59 -17.71
N GLY A 437 -5.55 -14.44 -18.71
CA GLY A 437 -4.21 -14.97 -19.00
C GLY A 437 -3.52 -15.69 -17.84
N LEU A 438 -4.18 -16.66 -17.20
CA LEU A 438 -3.67 -17.29 -15.96
C LEU A 438 -2.28 -17.92 -16.13
N PHE A 439 -1.99 -18.55 -17.28
CA PHE A 439 -0.66 -19.12 -17.57
C PHE A 439 0.44 -18.05 -17.66
N ALA A 440 0.11 -16.86 -18.18
CA ALA A 440 1.04 -15.73 -18.26
C ALA A 440 1.31 -15.15 -16.87
N ASN A 441 0.29 -15.07 -16.01
CA ASN A 441 0.47 -14.66 -14.62
C ASN A 441 1.23 -15.70 -13.79
N ALA A 442 1.05 -17.00 -14.05
CA ALA A 442 1.87 -18.05 -13.46
C ALA A 442 3.36 -17.89 -13.84
N TYR A 443 3.64 -17.56 -15.11
CA TYR A 443 5.00 -17.24 -15.56
C TYR A 443 5.57 -15.99 -14.86
N VAL A 444 4.81 -14.90 -14.79
CA VAL A 444 5.22 -13.65 -14.12
C VAL A 444 5.51 -13.86 -12.63
N LEU A 445 4.67 -14.63 -11.94
CA LEU A 445 4.86 -14.91 -10.52
C LEU A 445 6.03 -15.86 -10.28
N MET A 446 6.25 -16.85 -11.15
CA MET A 446 7.29 -17.84 -10.89
C MET A 446 8.67 -17.48 -11.45
N ARG A 447 8.79 -16.46 -12.30
CA ARG A 447 10.10 -15.94 -12.74
C ARG A 447 10.74 -15.04 -11.68
N THR A 448 12.00 -14.68 -11.89
CA THR A 448 12.76 -13.78 -11.01
C THR A 448 12.36 -12.31 -11.18
N GLY A 449 12.66 -11.47 -10.20
CA GLY A 449 12.31 -10.04 -10.18
C GLY A 449 11.02 -9.74 -9.40
N THR A 450 10.61 -8.48 -9.40
CA THR A 450 9.40 -8.02 -8.69
C THR A 450 8.17 -8.28 -9.55
N ALA A 451 7.18 -9.00 -9.02
CA ALA A 451 5.93 -9.28 -9.74
C ALA A 451 4.83 -8.27 -9.34
N ASN A 452 4.04 -7.82 -10.32
CA ASN A 452 2.88 -6.96 -10.13
C ASN A 452 1.64 -7.58 -10.81
N LEU A 453 0.56 -7.71 -10.03
CA LEU A 453 -0.75 -8.17 -10.49
C LEU A 453 -1.76 -7.03 -10.43
N TYR A 454 -2.45 -6.78 -11.54
CA TYR A 454 -3.43 -5.71 -11.63
C TYR A 454 -4.83 -6.17 -11.23
N HIS A 455 -5.42 -5.53 -10.23
CA HIS A 455 -6.80 -5.71 -9.80
C HIS A 455 -7.55 -4.38 -9.84
N ASN A 456 -8.60 -4.33 -10.67
CA ASN A 456 -9.55 -3.25 -10.69
C ASN A 456 -10.81 -3.70 -9.96
N ALA A 457 -11.05 -3.10 -8.78
CA ALA A 457 -12.10 -3.53 -7.87
C ALA A 457 -13.50 -3.08 -8.32
N ARG A 458 -13.61 -2.02 -9.12
CA ARG A 458 -14.88 -1.42 -9.61
C ARG A 458 -15.78 -0.79 -8.53
N GLY A 459 -15.20 -0.30 -7.44
CA GLY A 459 -15.88 0.46 -6.39
C GLY A 459 -16.04 1.96 -6.67
N ILE A 460 -15.43 2.49 -7.74
CA ILE A 460 -15.53 3.91 -8.12
C ILE A 460 -16.54 4.12 -9.24
N SER A 461 -17.47 5.05 -9.03
CA SER A 461 -18.43 5.48 -10.05
C SER A 461 -17.88 6.67 -10.82
N ARG A 462 -17.62 6.50 -12.12
CA ARG A 462 -17.11 7.56 -13.00
C ARG A 462 -18.20 8.02 -13.96
N SER A 463 -18.20 9.30 -14.31
CA SER A 463 -19.14 9.90 -15.27
C SER A 463 -18.49 10.30 -16.59
N GLY A 464 -17.16 10.21 -16.70
CA GLY A 464 -16.38 10.62 -17.87
C GLY A 464 -14.88 10.62 -17.55
N GLY A 465 -14.07 11.07 -18.52
CA GLY A 465 -12.61 11.10 -18.41
C GLY A 465 -11.96 9.75 -18.69
N PHE A 466 -10.77 9.53 -18.11
CA PHE A 466 -10.04 8.28 -18.22
C PHE A 466 -10.65 7.20 -17.32
N TRP A 467 -10.89 6.03 -17.90
CA TRP A 467 -11.36 4.84 -17.20
C TRP A 467 -10.23 3.81 -17.15
N PRO A 468 -9.65 3.53 -15.96
CA PRO A 468 -8.72 2.42 -15.78
C PRO A 468 -9.28 1.13 -16.39
N ARG A 469 -8.49 0.43 -17.19
CA ARG A 469 -8.90 -0.81 -17.87
C ARG A 469 -9.19 -1.90 -16.85
N GLN A 470 -9.77 -3.01 -17.29
CA GLN A 470 -10.08 -4.09 -16.36
C GLN A 470 -8.83 -4.93 -16.05
N GLY A 471 -8.79 -5.55 -14.86
CA GLY A 471 -7.66 -6.35 -14.40
C GLY A 471 -7.97 -7.83 -14.28
N ILE A 472 -7.29 -8.48 -13.34
CA ILE A 472 -7.54 -9.85 -12.90
C ILE A 472 -8.65 -9.79 -11.83
N ASN A 473 -9.83 -10.30 -12.18
CA ASN A 473 -11.01 -10.24 -11.31
C ASN A 473 -10.83 -11.12 -10.06
N ILE A 474 -10.12 -12.24 -10.20
CA ILE A 474 -9.91 -13.24 -9.14
C ILE A 474 -8.62 -13.00 -8.33
N ALA A 475 -8.04 -11.79 -8.38
CA ALA A 475 -6.77 -11.49 -7.71
C ALA A 475 -6.80 -11.76 -6.19
N LEU A 476 -7.98 -11.71 -5.58
CA LEU A 476 -8.22 -11.99 -4.16
C LEU A 476 -8.98 -13.31 -3.93
N GLY A 477 -8.94 -14.22 -4.90
CA GLY A 477 -9.37 -15.62 -4.76
C GLY A 477 -10.87 -15.90 -4.96
N VAL A 478 -11.68 -14.88 -5.26
CA VAL A 478 -13.13 -15.03 -5.49
C VAL A 478 -13.51 -14.37 -6.80
N ASP A 479 -14.32 -15.05 -7.60
CA ASP A 479 -14.92 -14.45 -8.78
C ASP A 479 -16.04 -13.48 -8.38
N PRO A 480 -15.93 -12.17 -8.68
CA PRO A 480 -16.96 -11.21 -8.33
C PRO A 480 -18.30 -11.48 -9.02
N ALA A 481 -18.32 -12.15 -10.18
CA ALA A 481 -19.55 -12.40 -10.94
C ALA A 481 -20.35 -13.60 -10.40
N SER A 482 -19.70 -14.74 -10.17
CA SER A 482 -20.36 -15.96 -9.67
C SER A 482 -20.30 -16.15 -8.16
N ASN A 483 -19.48 -15.36 -7.45
CA ASN A 483 -19.11 -15.58 -6.05
C ASN A 483 -18.43 -16.94 -5.79
N ALA A 484 -17.95 -17.63 -6.83
CA ALA A 484 -17.21 -18.87 -6.68
C ALA A 484 -15.80 -18.60 -6.14
N SER A 485 -15.33 -19.48 -5.25
CA SER A 485 -13.94 -19.50 -4.81
C SER A 485 -13.06 -20.01 -5.95
N LEU A 486 -12.24 -19.11 -6.52
CA LEU A 486 -11.27 -19.40 -7.58
C LEU A 486 -9.87 -18.97 -7.11
N PRO A 487 -9.21 -19.76 -6.24
CA PRO A 487 -7.96 -19.37 -5.58
C PRO A 487 -6.73 -19.43 -6.51
N TYR A 488 -6.92 -19.55 -7.83
CA TYR A 488 -5.83 -19.81 -8.78
C TYR A 488 -4.68 -18.80 -8.68
N ILE A 489 -5.01 -17.52 -8.58
CA ILE A 489 -4.01 -16.45 -8.46
C ILE A 489 -3.42 -16.42 -7.05
N THR A 490 -4.24 -16.52 -6.01
CA THR A 490 -3.76 -16.51 -4.62
C THR A 490 -2.84 -17.71 -4.32
N THR A 491 -3.12 -18.88 -4.89
CA THR A 491 -2.24 -20.05 -4.82
C THR A 491 -0.91 -19.76 -5.49
N LEU A 492 -0.88 -19.14 -6.67
CA LEU A 492 0.38 -18.79 -7.35
C LEU A 492 1.17 -17.72 -6.58
N VAL A 493 0.52 -16.74 -5.96
CA VAL A 493 1.16 -15.75 -5.08
C VAL A 493 1.80 -16.44 -3.87
N GLN A 494 1.08 -17.37 -3.24
CA GLN A 494 1.62 -18.17 -2.14
C GLN A 494 2.83 -19.02 -2.60
N LEU A 495 2.74 -19.65 -3.77
CA LEU A 495 3.85 -20.46 -4.30
C LEU A 495 5.09 -19.62 -4.66
N HIS A 496 4.90 -18.40 -5.17
CA HIS A 496 5.99 -17.44 -5.33
C HIS A 496 6.75 -17.27 -4.00
N ASN A 497 6.01 -16.99 -2.91
CA ASN A 497 6.59 -16.81 -1.59
C ASN A 497 7.23 -18.09 -1.02
N TRP A 498 6.72 -19.27 -1.35
CA TRP A 498 7.19 -20.54 -0.75
C TRP A 498 8.42 -21.11 -1.44
N VAL A 499 8.44 -21.07 -2.78
CA VAL A 499 9.42 -21.80 -3.59
C VAL A 499 10.02 -20.99 -4.74
N GLY A 500 9.46 -19.83 -5.08
CA GLY A 500 9.83 -19.00 -6.24
C GLY A 500 11.10 -18.16 -6.06
N ARG A 501 12.20 -18.75 -5.58
CA ARG A 501 13.48 -18.04 -5.31
C ARG A 501 14.62 -18.49 -6.20
N GLY A 502 15.65 -17.66 -6.34
CA GLY A 502 16.87 -18.01 -7.07
C GLY A 502 16.81 -17.68 -8.56
N GLU A 503 17.83 -18.12 -9.29
CA GLU A 503 18.02 -17.84 -10.71
C GLU A 503 16.88 -18.44 -11.56
N PHE A 504 16.48 -17.71 -12.60
CA PHE A 504 15.53 -18.17 -13.60
C PHE A 504 16.26 -18.89 -14.75
N ASN A 505 15.94 -20.16 -14.98
CA ASN A 505 16.64 -20.99 -15.95
C ASN A 505 15.66 -21.78 -16.85
N VAL A 506 15.52 -21.38 -18.12
CA VAL A 506 14.69 -22.09 -19.11
C VAL A 506 15.41 -23.34 -19.60
N ILE A 507 14.74 -24.49 -19.57
CA ILE A 507 15.36 -25.80 -19.81
C ILE A 507 14.76 -26.59 -20.98
N ASN A 508 13.87 -26.01 -21.77
CA ASN A 508 13.32 -26.64 -22.99
C ASN A 508 14.40 -27.23 -23.89
N SER A 509 15.53 -26.54 -24.07
CA SER A 509 16.65 -26.98 -24.92
C SER A 509 17.31 -28.29 -24.48
N THR A 510 17.05 -28.74 -23.26
CA THR A 510 17.55 -30.02 -22.74
C THR A 510 16.69 -31.21 -23.16
N ASP A 511 15.52 -30.97 -23.76
CA ASP A 511 14.71 -31.99 -24.41
C ASP A 511 15.30 -32.31 -25.79
N THR A 512 15.86 -33.50 -25.92
CA THR A 512 16.51 -33.97 -27.15
C THR A 512 15.50 -34.35 -28.24
N VAL A 513 14.21 -34.43 -27.92
CA VAL A 513 13.14 -34.80 -28.83
C VAL A 513 12.34 -33.57 -29.26
N ASN A 514 11.92 -32.73 -28.30
CA ASN A 514 11.11 -31.55 -28.58
C ASN A 514 11.55 -30.33 -27.75
N PRO A 515 12.55 -29.56 -28.22
CA PRO A 515 12.99 -28.35 -27.55
C PRO A 515 12.13 -27.12 -27.84
N SER A 516 11.00 -27.26 -28.57
CA SER A 516 10.19 -26.11 -29.00
C SER A 516 9.62 -25.32 -27.81
N LEU A 517 9.59 -23.99 -28.01
CA LEU A 517 9.02 -22.97 -27.13
C LEU A 517 7.71 -22.39 -27.69
N ASP A 518 7.12 -22.97 -28.74
CA ASP A 518 5.91 -22.43 -29.35
C ASP A 518 4.74 -22.48 -28.35
N ASP A 519 4.38 -23.67 -27.88
CA ASP A 519 3.24 -23.80 -26.96
C ASP A 519 3.64 -23.77 -25.46
N VAL A 520 4.76 -24.41 -25.13
CA VAL A 520 5.17 -24.66 -23.74
C VAL A 520 6.55 -24.14 -23.42
N ILE A 521 6.63 -23.41 -22.31
CA ILE A 521 7.87 -23.09 -21.63
C ILE A 521 8.00 -23.93 -20.35
N VAL A 522 9.17 -24.51 -20.14
CA VAL A 522 9.57 -25.20 -18.91
C VAL A 522 10.84 -24.56 -18.38
N PHE A 523 10.78 -24.10 -17.13
CA PHE A 523 11.92 -23.47 -16.47
C PHE A 523 12.04 -23.89 -15.01
N GLU A 524 13.25 -23.74 -14.49
CA GLU A 524 13.56 -23.91 -13.08
C GLU A 524 13.77 -22.56 -12.41
N ARG A 525 13.44 -22.53 -11.14
CA ARG A 525 14.08 -21.63 -10.19
C ARG A 525 15.13 -22.41 -9.43
N ARG A 526 16.38 -21.94 -9.42
CA ARG A 526 17.52 -22.68 -8.85
C ARG A 526 18.47 -21.80 -8.05
N THR A 527 19.13 -22.39 -7.08
CA THR A 527 20.09 -21.73 -6.20
C THR A 527 21.50 -22.18 -6.55
N ASN A 528 22.41 -21.24 -6.76
CA ASN A 528 23.83 -21.55 -6.90
C ASN A 528 24.40 -21.94 -5.52
N THR A 529 24.93 -23.15 -5.39
CA THR A 529 25.49 -23.69 -4.14
C THR A 529 27.01 -23.50 -4.03
N GLY A 530 27.62 -22.81 -5.00
CA GLY A 530 29.06 -22.61 -5.12
C GLY A 530 29.79 -23.73 -5.87
N SER A 531 29.29 -24.97 -5.80
CA SER A 531 29.81 -26.13 -6.54
C SER A 531 28.89 -26.61 -7.66
N GLY A 532 27.76 -25.95 -7.87
CA GLY A 532 26.72 -26.32 -8.82
C GLY A 532 25.41 -25.59 -8.52
N TYR A 533 24.30 -26.19 -8.94
CA TYR A 533 22.97 -25.64 -8.70
C TYR A 533 22.09 -26.66 -7.97
N SER A 534 21.23 -26.17 -7.09
CA SER A 534 20.12 -26.93 -6.52
C SER A 534 18.81 -26.35 -7.02
N GLY A 535 17.94 -27.19 -7.59
CA GLY A 535 16.59 -26.78 -7.97
C GLY A 535 15.74 -26.41 -6.74
N ASN A 536 14.89 -25.39 -6.90
CA ASN A 536 13.91 -24.94 -5.90
C ASN A 536 12.49 -25.29 -6.36
N CYS A 537 12.14 -24.94 -7.60
CA CYS A 537 10.90 -25.37 -8.25
C CYS A 537 11.10 -25.56 -9.76
N LEU A 538 10.27 -26.40 -10.36
CA LEU A 538 10.13 -26.65 -11.79
C LEU A 538 8.74 -26.19 -12.24
N VAL A 539 8.68 -25.33 -13.24
CA VAL A 539 7.46 -24.67 -13.68
C VAL A 539 7.24 -24.96 -15.15
N GLY A 540 6.01 -25.29 -15.51
CA GLY A 540 5.57 -25.40 -16.89
C GLY A 540 4.40 -24.46 -17.15
N CYS A 541 4.47 -23.65 -18.21
CA CYS A 541 3.37 -22.83 -18.69
C CYS A 541 3.05 -23.16 -20.15
N ASN A 542 1.78 -23.17 -20.50
CA ASN A 542 1.24 -23.62 -21.78
C ASN A 542 0.14 -22.66 -22.24
N ASP A 543 0.27 -22.10 -23.44
CA ASP A 543 -0.71 -21.18 -24.02
C ASP A 543 -1.77 -21.88 -24.89
N ARG A 544 -1.63 -23.18 -25.14
CA ARG A 544 -2.46 -23.96 -26.08
C ARG A 544 -3.90 -24.17 -25.58
N TYR A 545 -4.87 -24.20 -26.49
CA TYR A 545 -6.33 -24.25 -26.17
C TYR A 545 -7.11 -25.44 -26.75
N ASP A 546 -6.45 -26.39 -27.40
CA ASP A 546 -7.05 -27.70 -27.70
C ASP A 546 -7.00 -28.63 -26.47
N ALA A 547 -7.78 -29.71 -26.49
CA ALA A 547 -7.87 -30.62 -25.36
C ALA A 547 -6.59 -31.45 -25.20
N GLY A 548 -5.99 -31.46 -24.01
CA GLY A 548 -4.88 -32.37 -23.69
C GLY A 548 -3.79 -31.74 -22.84
N TYR A 549 -2.56 -32.17 -23.08
CA TYR A 549 -1.34 -31.67 -22.45
C TYR A 549 -0.20 -31.64 -23.46
N GLN A 550 0.84 -30.87 -23.16
CA GLN A 550 2.12 -30.95 -23.83
C GLN A 550 3.14 -31.62 -22.91
N GLU A 551 3.98 -32.47 -23.49
CA GLU A 551 5.02 -33.20 -22.75
C GLU A 551 6.39 -32.63 -23.10
N ARG A 552 7.27 -32.54 -22.10
CA ARG A 552 8.70 -32.28 -22.27
C ARG A 552 9.49 -33.25 -21.39
N ASN A 553 10.58 -33.78 -21.92
CA ASN A 553 11.56 -34.52 -21.13
C ASN A 553 12.78 -33.65 -20.94
N VAL A 554 12.99 -33.11 -19.74
CA VAL A 554 14.01 -32.07 -19.47
C VAL A 554 15.02 -32.52 -18.43
N ALA A 555 16.24 -32.01 -18.53
CA ALA A 555 17.26 -32.15 -17.50
C ALA A 555 17.14 -31.02 -16.47
N THR A 556 17.17 -31.41 -15.20
CA THR A 556 16.93 -30.55 -14.04
C THR A 556 18.18 -30.38 -13.19
N SER A 557 18.14 -29.42 -12.27
CA SER A 557 19.16 -29.22 -11.23
C SER A 557 18.84 -29.97 -9.92
N PHE A 558 17.84 -30.85 -9.93
CA PHE A 558 17.45 -31.63 -8.76
C PHE A 558 18.25 -32.94 -8.68
N PRO A 559 18.64 -33.39 -7.47
CA PRO A 559 19.28 -34.69 -7.30
C PRO A 559 18.40 -35.85 -7.79
N VAL A 560 19.03 -36.91 -8.32
CA VAL A 560 18.35 -38.15 -8.72
C VAL A 560 17.59 -38.75 -7.52
N GLY A 561 16.36 -39.19 -7.76
CA GLY A 561 15.45 -39.71 -6.73
C GLY A 561 14.64 -38.64 -6.00
N THR A 562 14.91 -37.35 -6.24
CA THR A 562 14.07 -36.27 -5.68
C THR A 562 12.64 -36.40 -6.18
N ARG A 563 11.69 -36.35 -5.25
CA ARG A 563 10.26 -36.31 -5.54
C ARG A 563 9.80 -34.85 -5.54
N LEU A 564 9.19 -34.42 -6.64
CA LEU A 564 8.64 -33.09 -6.83
C LEU A 564 7.11 -33.19 -6.84
N ILE A 565 6.45 -32.47 -5.95
CA ILE A 565 4.99 -32.46 -5.78
C ILE A 565 4.40 -31.32 -6.62
N GLU A 566 3.32 -31.59 -7.33
CA GLU A 566 2.54 -30.58 -8.06
C GLU A 566 1.69 -29.76 -7.06
N TYR A 567 1.94 -28.45 -6.99
CA TYR A 567 1.35 -27.58 -5.97
C TYR A 567 0.23 -26.66 -6.46
N THR A 568 -0.01 -26.56 -7.77
CA THR A 568 -1.12 -25.75 -8.29
C THR A 568 -2.48 -26.42 -8.07
N GLY A 569 -2.47 -27.74 -7.85
CA GLY A 569 -3.67 -28.57 -7.74
C GLY A 569 -4.26 -28.96 -9.09
N ASN A 570 -3.65 -28.54 -10.20
CA ASN A 570 -4.13 -28.82 -11.55
C ASN A 570 -3.99 -30.31 -11.90
N ALA A 571 -2.98 -31.02 -11.38
CA ALA A 571 -2.85 -32.46 -11.63
C ALA A 571 -3.97 -33.28 -10.96
N ALA A 572 -4.44 -32.85 -9.78
CA ALA A 572 -5.48 -33.57 -9.02
C ALA A 572 -6.92 -33.13 -9.40
N ASP A 573 -7.08 -32.04 -10.15
CA ASP A 573 -8.39 -31.51 -10.52
C ASP A 573 -8.93 -32.20 -11.79
N ALA A 574 -10.00 -32.98 -11.64
CA ALA A 574 -10.65 -33.72 -12.74
C ALA A 574 -11.16 -32.83 -13.89
N THR A 575 -11.30 -31.52 -13.69
CA THR A 575 -11.65 -30.57 -14.76
C THR A 575 -10.45 -30.29 -15.66
N VAL A 576 -9.24 -30.27 -15.10
CA VAL A 576 -7.97 -30.07 -15.83
C VAL A 576 -7.46 -31.41 -16.36
N ASP A 577 -7.43 -32.43 -15.52
CA ASP A 577 -6.88 -33.75 -15.83
C ASP A 577 -7.89 -34.89 -15.63
N PRO A 578 -8.95 -34.96 -16.46
CA PRO A 578 -9.99 -35.98 -16.33
C PRO A 578 -9.49 -37.42 -16.53
N SER A 579 -8.30 -37.61 -17.09
CA SER A 579 -7.72 -38.92 -17.40
C SER A 579 -6.45 -39.24 -16.61
N GLY A 580 -6.12 -38.45 -15.58
CA GLY A 580 -4.97 -38.68 -14.70
C GLY A 580 -3.63 -38.77 -15.44
N GLN A 581 -3.46 -37.96 -16.49
CA GLN A 581 -2.28 -37.95 -17.33
C GLN A 581 -1.18 -37.03 -16.81
N ILE A 582 -1.51 -36.02 -16.01
CA ILE A 582 -0.60 -35.08 -15.40
C ILE A 582 -0.17 -35.67 -14.07
N ASN A 583 1.14 -35.85 -13.88
CA ASN A 583 1.64 -36.51 -12.68
C ASN A 583 1.49 -35.59 -11.45
N GLU A 584 0.81 -36.04 -10.40
CA GLU A 584 0.83 -35.31 -9.12
C GLU A 584 2.23 -35.30 -8.47
N VAL A 585 3.06 -36.29 -8.79
CA VAL A 585 4.45 -36.40 -8.34
C VAL A 585 5.38 -36.79 -9.48
N LEU A 586 6.41 -35.98 -9.69
CA LEU A 586 7.54 -36.31 -10.56
C LEU A 586 8.69 -36.87 -9.72
N THR A 587 9.33 -37.95 -10.18
CA THR A 587 10.57 -38.46 -9.57
C THR A 587 11.72 -38.23 -10.52
N VAL A 588 12.76 -37.54 -10.07
CA VAL A 588 13.94 -37.21 -10.86
C VAL A 588 14.70 -38.48 -11.19
N GLY A 589 14.78 -38.82 -12.48
CA GLY A 589 15.42 -40.02 -12.98
C GLY A 589 16.93 -39.86 -13.21
N ALA A 590 17.53 -40.90 -13.81
CA ALA A 590 18.94 -40.86 -14.21
C ALA A 590 19.23 -39.68 -15.15
N GLY A 591 20.43 -39.09 -15.02
CA GLY A 591 20.80 -37.87 -15.74
C GLY A 591 20.04 -36.61 -15.27
N GLN A 592 19.44 -36.65 -14.08
CA GLN A 592 18.61 -35.58 -13.51
C GLN A 592 17.40 -35.24 -14.39
N ARG A 593 16.84 -36.23 -15.10
CA ARG A 593 15.77 -35.98 -16.07
C ARG A 593 14.38 -36.23 -15.48
N VAL A 594 13.43 -35.41 -15.92
CA VAL A 594 11.99 -35.59 -15.63
C VAL A 594 11.19 -35.48 -16.93
N THR A 595 10.15 -36.30 -17.06
CA THR A 595 9.10 -36.07 -18.05
C THR A 595 8.00 -35.24 -17.39
N ILE A 596 7.90 -33.97 -17.76
CA ILE A 596 6.86 -33.07 -17.28
C ILE A 596 5.75 -33.00 -18.31
N ARG A 597 4.50 -33.14 -17.85
CA ARG A 597 3.29 -32.88 -18.63
C ARG A 597 2.65 -31.61 -18.13
N VAL A 598 2.47 -30.65 -19.04
CA VAL A 598 1.85 -29.36 -18.76
C VAL A 598 0.47 -29.37 -19.40
N PRO A 599 -0.62 -29.15 -18.65
CA PRO A 599 -1.96 -29.13 -19.21
C PRO A 599 -2.06 -28.09 -20.32
N ASN A 600 -2.83 -28.37 -21.37
CA ASN A 600 -3.35 -27.31 -22.21
C ASN A 600 -4.40 -26.51 -21.41
N ASN A 601 -4.85 -25.36 -21.90
CA ASN A 601 -5.89 -24.55 -21.25
C ASN A 601 -7.31 -25.17 -21.35
N LYS A 602 -7.42 -26.33 -21.99
CA LYS A 602 -8.65 -27.08 -22.20
C LYS A 602 -8.38 -28.57 -22.01
N SER A 603 -9.35 -29.25 -21.43
CA SER A 603 -9.41 -30.70 -21.34
C SER A 603 -10.60 -31.23 -22.14
N THR A 604 -10.80 -32.55 -22.14
CA THR A 604 -12.02 -33.15 -22.71
C THR A 604 -13.27 -32.82 -21.89
N ALA A 605 -13.11 -32.41 -20.62
CA ALA A 605 -14.21 -32.05 -19.74
C ALA A 605 -14.67 -30.60 -19.95
N ALA A 606 -13.73 -29.65 -19.97
CA ALA A 606 -14.05 -28.22 -20.11
C ALA A 606 -12.83 -27.40 -20.54
N GLU A 607 -13.08 -26.17 -21.00
CA GLU A 607 -12.06 -25.13 -21.04
C GLU A 607 -11.87 -24.56 -19.63
N HIS A 608 -10.69 -24.77 -19.06
CA HIS A 608 -10.39 -24.41 -17.66
C HIS A 608 -9.38 -23.27 -17.53
N ASN A 609 -8.68 -22.86 -18.60
CA ASN A 609 -7.71 -21.75 -18.62
C ASN A 609 -6.49 -21.92 -17.69
N ARG A 610 -6.22 -23.16 -17.26
CA ARG A 610 -5.18 -23.50 -16.29
C ARG A 610 -4.03 -24.27 -16.94
N GLY A 611 -3.50 -23.74 -18.04
CA GLY A 611 -2.36 -24.30 -18.75
C GLY A 611 -1.04 -24.04 -18.02
N TYR A 612 -0.91 -24.49 -16.78
CA TYR A 612 0.32 -24.34 -16.00
C TYR A 612 0.41 -25.35 -14.86
N VAL A 613 1.62 -25.62 -14.39
CA VAL A 613 1.94 -26.49 -13.25
C VAL A 613 3.19 -25.98 -12.54
N VAL A 614 3.25 -26.17 -11.22
CA VAL A 614 4.42 -25.82 -10.39
C VAL A 614 4.76 -27.02 -9.54
N TYR A 615 5.93 -27.60 -9.80
CA TYR A 615 6.48 -28.71 -9.05
C TYR A 615 7.60 -28.23 -8.13
N ALA A 616 7.62 -28.69 -6.89
CA ALA A 616 8.73 -28.41 -5.96
C ALA A 616 8.99 -29.61 -5.04
N PRO A 617 10.19 -29.72 -4.43
CA PRO A 617 10.40 -30.64 -3.33
C PRO A 617 9.35 -30.40 -2.24
N ALA A 618 8.87 -31.48 -1.61
CA ALA A 618 7.74 -31.39 -0.70
C ALA A 618 7.97 -30.40 0.47
N ILE A 619 7.25 -29.29 0.51
CA ILE A 619 7.22 -28.38 1.67
C ILE A 619 6.27 -28.92 2.74
N PRO A 620 6.51 -28.66 4.04
CA PRO A 620 5.66 -29.15 5.12
C PRO A 620 4.19 -28.82 4.90
N SER A 621 3.30 -29.74 5.28
CA SER A 621 1.85 -29.49 5.32
C SER A 621 1.39 -29.38 6.76
N GLY A 622 0.17 -28.92 7.02
CA GLY A 622 -0.29 -28.77 8.39
C GLY A 622 -1.55 -27.93 8.53
N THR A 623 -1.94 -27.73 9.78
CA THR A 623 -3.07 -26.88 10.18
C THR A 623 -2.62 -25.89 11.25
N LEU A 624 -2.97 -24.63 11.04
CA LEU A 624 -2.78 -23.54 12.01
C LEU A 624 -4.09 -23.31 12.77
N ALA A 625 -4.00 -23.22 14.09
CA ALA A 625 -5.11 -22.89 14.98
C ALA A 625 -4.74 -21.76 15.93
N ILE A 626 -5.72 -20.89 16.21
CA ILE A 626 -5.66 -19.84 17.22
C ILE A 626 -6.65 -20.22 18.31
N THR A 627 -6.23 -20.26 19.58
CA THR A 627 -7.10 -20.70 20.68
C THR A 627 -6.72 -20.07 22.03
N PRO A 628 -7.67 -19.71 22.90
CA PRO A 628 -9.12 -19.69 22.66
C PRO A 628 -9.55 -18.54 21.72
N THR A 629 -10.74 -18.68 21.15
CA THR A 629 -11.44 -17.62 20.41
C THR A 629 -12.83 -17.48 20.98
N SER A 630 -13.27 -16.25 21.28
CA SER A 630 -14.56 -15.97 21.93
C SER A 630 -15.73 -16.05 20.96
N SER A 631 -15.51 -15.65 19.71
CA SER A 631 -16.47 -15.71 18.60
C SER A 631 -15.75 -15.63 17.26
N THR A 632 -16.50 -15.49 16.16
CA THR A 632 -15.96 -15.32 14.81
C THR A 632 -16.74 -14.24 14.07
N LEU A 633 -16.05 -13.24 13.54
CA LEU A 633 -16.64 -12.33 12.54
C LEU A 633 -16.86 -13.13 11.24
N PRO A 634 -18.10 -13.26 10.75
CA PRO A 634 -18.36 -14.02 9.53
C PRO A 634 -17.75 -13.34 8.32
N ALA A 635 -17.45 -14.10 7.27
CA ALA A 635 -17.22 -13.52 5.95
C ALA A 635 -18.43 -12.67 5.52
N ASP A 636 -18.18 -11.61 4.77
CA ASP A 636 -19.27 -10.76 4.29
C ASP A 636 -20.19 -11.53 3.34
N SER A 637 -21.50 -11.28 3.46
CA SER A 637 -22.49 -11.96 2.62
C SER A 637 -22.29 -11.65 1.13
N ALA A 638 -22.75 -12.55 0.25
CA ALA A 638 -22.74 -12.33 -1.19
C ALA A 638 -23.57 -11.11 -1.65
N ALA A 639 -24.48 -10.61 -0.79
CA ALA A 639 -25.25 -9.38 -1.04
C ALA A 639 -24.39 -8.11 -0.89
N THR A 640 -23.26 -8.19 -0.17
CA THR A 640 -22.27 -7.12 -0.13
C THR A 640 -21.58 -7.03 -1.48
N SER A 641 -21.52 -5.81 -2.05
CA SER A 641 -20.85 -5.56 -3.33
C SER A 641 -19.41 -6.06 -3.31
N SER A 642 -18.99 -6.75 -4.38
CA SER A 642 -17.71 -7.47 -4.46
C SER A 642 -16.49 -6.61 -4.11
N PHE A 643 -16.49 -5.33 -4.51
CA PHE A 643 -15.37 -4.41 -4.26
C PHE A 643 -15.07 -4.17 -2.78
N ARG A 644 -16.06 -4.32 -1.89
CA ARG A 644 -15.93 -4.10 -0.44
C ARG A 644 -16.18 -5.35 0.43
N ARG A 645 -16.39 -6.50 -0.21
CA ARG A 645 -16.74 -7.76 0.47
C ARG A 645 -15.48 -8.41 1.03
N ARG A 646 -15.39 -8.54 2.36
CA ARG A 646 -14.36 -9.36 3.03
C ARG A 646 -14.69 -10.83 2.83
N ASN A 647 -13.80 -11.58 2.19
CA ASN A 647 -14.00 -13.00 1.92
C ASN A 647 -13.66 -13.87 3.15
N ALA A 648 -12.79 -13.38 4.02
CA ALA A 648 -12.34 -14.09 5.21
C ALA A 648 -13.32 -14.00 6.40
N ALA A 649 -13.51 -15.12 7.09
CA ALA A 649 -14.04 -15.16 8.45
C ALA A 649 -12.89 -14.99 9.45
N ILE A 650 -13.11 -14.17 10.48
CA ILE A 650 -12.04 -13.72 11.38
C ILE A 650 -12.34 -14.16 12.83
N PRO A 651 -11.55 -15.07 13.43
CA PRO A 651 -11.68 -15.40 14.84
C PRO A 651 -11.46 -14.18 15.74
N VAL A 652 -12.29 -14.05 16.77
CA VAL A 652 -12.21 -12.97 17.78
C VAL A 652 -11.50 -13.49 19.03
N VAL A 653 -10.54 -12.72 19.54
CA VAL A 653 -9.79 -13.02 20.76
C VAL A 653 -10.07 -11.94 21.81
N SER A 654 -10.75 -12.32 22.89
CA SER A 654 -11.09 -11.42 24.00
C SER A 654 -10.36 -11.76 25.29
N ASP A 655 -9.73 -12.94 25.35
CA ASP A 655 -8.97 -13.39 26.52
C ASP A 655 -7.65 -12.62 26.69
N ASN A 656 -7.09 -12.64 27.89
CA ASN A 656 -5.79 -12.00 28.19
C ASN A 656 -4.60 -12.69 27.49
N THR A 657 -4.80 -13.91 26.99
CA THR A 657 -3.80 -14.67 26.26
C THR A 657 -4.47 -15.56 25.22
N PHE A 658 -3.79 -15.80 24.11
CA PHE A 658 -4.13 -16.87 23.16
C PHE A 658 -2.88 -17.67 22.78
N SER A 659 -3.08 -18.82 22.15
CA SER A 659 -2.03 -19.68 21.64
C SER A 659 -2.09 -19.71 20.12
N ILE A 660 -0.95 -19.45 19.48
CA ILE A 660 -0.70 -19.83 18.09
C ILE A 660 -0.26 -21.29 18.10
N GLN A 661 -0.94 -22.17 17.35
CA GLN A 661 -0.66 -23.60 17.34
C GLN A 661 -0.55 -24.12 15.92
N LEU A 662 0.62 -24.63 15.55
CA LEU A 662 0.85 -25.29 14.27
C LEU A 662 1.08 -26.78 14.49
N THR A 663 0.27 -27.60 13.84
CA THR A 663 0.51 -29.05 13.72
C THR A 663 0.90 -29.36 12.28
N THR A 664 2.12 -29.83 12.06
CA THR A 664 2.64 -30.16 10.73
C THR A 664 2.57 -31.65 10.43
N THR A 665 2.51 -31.98 9.15
CA THR A 665 2.68 -33.33 8.62
C THR A 665 3.76 -33.33 7.54
N ASN A 666 4.28 -34.52 7.22
CA ASN A 666 5.20 -34.66 6.10
C ASN A 666 4.49 -34.22 4.81
N GLY A 667 5.12 -33.29 4.09
CA GLY A 667 4.57 -32.73 2.87
C GLY A 667 4.50 -33.70 1.69
N ASP A 668 5.20 -34.84 1.77
CA ASP A 668 5.18 -35.89 0.75
C ASP A 668 4.38 -37.10 1.27
N PRO A 669 3.14 -37.32 0.78
CA PRO A 669 2.31 -38.45 1.20
C PRO A 669 2.95 -39.81 0.92
N GLY A 670 3.91 -39.89 -0.01
CA GLY A 670 4.62 -41.11 -0.38
C GLY A 670 5.98 -41.27 0.31
N ALA A 671 6.35 -40.39 1.25
CA ALA A 671 7.63 -40.49 1.93
C ALA A 671 7.66 -41.68 2.90
N GLY A 672 8.70 -42.51 2.80
CA GLY A 672 8.93 -43.63 3.73
C GLY A 672 9.53 -43.23 5.08
N ASN A 673 9.89 -41.95 5.27
CA ASN A 673 10.45 -41.40 6.51
C ASN A 673 10.30 -39.87 6.55
N ASN A 674 10.63 -39.27 7.69
CA ASN A 674 10.54 -37.82 7.91
C ASN A 674 11.87 -37.09 7.64
N ASN A 675 12.79 -37.62 6.84
CA ASN A 675 14.12 -36.98 6.69
C ASN A 675 14.08 -35.59 6.05
N ASN A 676 13.02 -35.29 5.29
CA ASN A 676 12.81 -34.01 4.63
C ASN A 676 11.52 -33.31 5.09
N ALA A 677 10.99 -33.69 6.26
CA ALA A 677 9.83 -33.03 6.86
C ALA A 677 10.24 -31.68 7.47
N ASP A 678 9.36 -31.07 8.28
CA ASP A 678 9.70 -29.82 8.95
C ASP A 678 10.79 -29.98 10.01
N ASP A 679 11.83 -29.15 9.95
CA ASP A 679 12.89 -29.10 10.96
C ASP A 679 12.81 -27.88 11.88
N ASN A 680 12.07 -26.85 11.47
CA ASN A 680 11.79 -25.68 12.27
C ASN A 680 10.49 -25.00 11.84
N ALA A 681 9.88 -24.25 12.76
CA ALA A 681 8.84 -23.29 12.44
C ALA A 681 9.09 -21.97 13.19
N LEU A 682 8.62 -20.86 12.60
CA LEU A 682 8.70 -19.52 13.17
C LEU A 682 7.35 -18.82 13.00
N PHE A 683 7.07 -17.83 13.82
CA PHE A 683 5.84 -17.03 13.68
C PHE A 683 6.15 -15.53 13.67
N ARG A 684 5.23 -14.75 13.10
CA ARG A 684 5.25 -13.30 13.12
C ARG A 684 3.83 -12.80 13.35
N ILE A 685 3.69 -11.79 14.19
CA ILE A 685 2.45 -11.03 14.34
C ILE A 685 2.70 -9.64 13.78
N ASP A 686 1.79 -9.20 12.92
CA ASP A 686 1.84 -7.95 12.18
C ASP A 686 3.17 -7.80 11.41
N GLN A 687 3.84 -6.65 11.57
CA GLN A 687 5.17 -6.37 10.99
C GLN A 687 6.32 -7.10 11.69
N GLY A 688 6.08 -7.78 12.81
CA GLY A 688 7.14 -8.38 13.63
C GLY A 688 7.93 -7.35 14.43
N PHE A 689 9.22 -7.64 14.67
CA PHE A 689 10.16 -6.79 15.42
C PHE A 689 9.70 -6.41 16.83
N ARG A 690 8.92 -7.30 17.44
CA ARG A 690 8.50 -7.24 18.84
C ARG A 690 8.66 -8.64 19.42
N ASP A 691 9.09 -8.67 20.67
CA ASP A 691 9.27 -9.90 21.45
C ASP A 691 7.89 -10.45 21.85
N TYR A 692 7.33 -11.32 21.01
CA TYR A 692 6.03 -11.96 21.26
C TYR A 692 6.17 -13.31 21.96
N ASN A 693 7.38 -13.85 22.04
CA ASN A 693 7.66 -15.09 22.77
C ASN A 693 8.19 -14.87 24.19
N ALA A 694 8.38 -13.61 24.60
CA ALA A 694 8.81 -13.12 25.90
C ALA A 694 10.22 -13.58 26.33
N ASN A 695 11.15 -13.69 25.37
CA ASN A 695 12.54 -14.08 25.65
C ASN A 695 13.50 -12.90 25.87
N GLY A 696 13.01 -11.67 25.71
CA GLY A 696 13.73 -10.42 25.91
C GLY A 696 14.39 -9.85 24.65
N ILE A 697 14.29 -10.49 23.49
CA ILE A 697 14.87 -10.06 22.21
C ILE A 697 13.91 -10.31 21.04
N THR A 698 14.17 -9.69 19.89
CA THR A 698 13.60 -10.15 18.62
C THR A 698 14.52 -11.21 18.02
N ASP A 699 13.99 -12.36 17.65
CA ASP A 699 14.83 -13.51 17.28
C ASP A 699 15.44 -13.40 15.88
N ILE A 700 14.66 -12.95 14.89
CA ILE A 700 15.13 -12.80 13.51
C ILE A 700 15.26 -11.32 13.16
N GLY A 701 16.50 -10.87 13.06
CA GLY A 701 16.85 -9.49 12.71
C GLY A 701 16.51 -9.09 11.28
N ASP A 702 16.64 -7.79 11.02
CA ASP A 702 16.38 -7.15 9.72
C ASP A 702 17.48 -7.42 8.68
N ASP A 703 18.57 -8.06 9.10
CA ASP A 703 19.65 -8.56 8.24
C ASP A 703 19.30 -9.89 7.55
N ASN A 704 18.22 -10.57 8.00
CA ASN A 704 17.70 -11.75 7.32
C ASN A 704 16.97 -11.37 6.03
N ALA A 705 17.46 -11.88 4.89
CA ALA A 705 16.95 -11.51 3.58
C ALA A 705 15.62 -12.17 3.17
N VAL A 706 15.05 -13.08 3.98
CA VAL A 706 13.87 -13.89 3.59
C VAL A 706 12.72 -13.78 4.59
N ILE A 707 13.02 -13.73 5.88
CA ILE A 707 12.01 -13.79 6.95
C ILE A 707 12.34 -12.83 8.11
N PRO A 708 12.60 -11.55 7.84
CA PRO A 708 12.92 -10.61 8.90
C PRO A 708 11.72 -10.41 9.85
N GLY A 709 12.02 -10.22 11.14
CA GLY A 709 11.04 -9.91 12.18
C GLY A 709 10.22 -11.10 12.69
N TYR A 710 10.55 -12.33 12.31
CA TYR A 710 9.95 -13.55 12.85
C TYR A 710 10.54 -13.92 14.22
N GLU A 711 9.78 -14.70 14.98
CA GLU A 711 10.03 -15.16 16.35
C GLU A 711 10.03 -16.70 16.42
N GLN A 712 10.81 -17.25 17.34
CA GLN A 712 10.88 -18.68 17.64
C GLN A 712 9.70 -19.12 18.50
N PHE A 713 9.20 -20.33 18.26
CA PHE A 713 8.28 -20.99 19.19
C PHE A 713 9.03 -21.47 20.43
N LEU A 714 8.67 -20.93 21.60
CA LEU A 714 9.32 -21.29 22.88
C LEU A 714 8.39 -22.08 23.82
N THR A 715 7.07 -21.96 23.66
CA THR A 715 6.13 -22.73 24.50
C THR A 715 6.14 -24.21 24.13
N LEU A 716 6.14 -24.53 22.82
CA LEU A 716 6.32 -25.88 22.29
C LEU A 716 7.04 -25.80 20.94
N ASN A 717 8.10 -26.60 20.78
CA ASN A 717 8.83 -26.73 19.52
C ASN A 717 9.27 -28.19 19.36
N GLN A 718 8.51 -28.96 18.58
CA GLN A 718 8.73 -30.38 18.32
C GLN A 718 8.71 -30.63 16.80
N PRO A 719 9.87 -30.51 16.12
CA PRO A 719 9.94 -30.73 14.68
C PRO A 719 9.70 -32.18 14.31
N LEU A 720 9.17 -32.38 13.09
CA LEU A 720 8.92 -33.72 12.55
C LEU A 720 10.20 -34.37 11.98
N ALA A 721 11.13 -33.55 11.47
CA ALA A 721 12.27 -34.02 10.70
C ALA A 721 13.17 -34.97 11.49
N GLY A 722 13.47 -36.14 10.89
CA GLY A 722 14.32 -37.17 11.50
C GLY A 722 13.67 -37.93 12.68
N THR A 723 12.38 -37.75 12.92
CA THR A 723 11.63 -38.49 13.96
C THR A 723 10.73 -39.58 13.36
N ASN A 724 10.24 -40.49 14.21
CA ASN A 724 9.17 -41.44 13.84
C ASN A 724 7.77 -40.92 14.18
N ASN A 725 7.64 -39.64 14.54
CA ASN A 725 6.34 -39.05 14.86
C ASN A 725 5.47 -38.97 13.60
N THR A 726 4.16 -38.89 13.80
CA THR A 726 3.19 -38.68 12.71
C THR A 726 2.95 -37.20 12.41
N SER A 727 3.34 -36.31 13.34
CA SER A 727 3.19 -34.86 13.20
C SER A 727 4.30 -34.11 13.96
N GLY A 728 4.64 -32.92 13.46
CA GLY A 728 5.38 -31.92 14.21
C GLY A 728 4.41 -30.99 14.95
N GLN A 729 4.84 -30.41 16.05
CA GLN A 729 4.00 -29.56 16.90
C GLN A 729 4.76 -28.31 17.36
N TYR A 730 4.16 -27.15 17.11
CA TYR A 730 4.67 -25.86 17.54
C TYR A 730 3.56 -25.08 18.21
N ALA A 731 3.85 -24.45 19.34
CA ALA A 731 2.90 -23.58 20.02
C ALA A 731 3.60 -22.41 20.69
N GLN A 732 2.96 -21.25 20.66
CA GLN A 732 3.39 -20.07 21.39
C GLN A 732 2.18 -19.44 22.08
N THR A 733 2.27 -19.25 23.39
CA THR A 733 1.33 -18.42 24.13
C THR A 733 1.72 -16.95 23.98
N VAL A 734 0.76 -16.12 23.58
CA VAL A 734 0.91 -14.69 23.33
C VAL A 734 0.03 -13.93 24.33
N ASN A 735 0.59 -12.88 24.93
CA ASN A 735 -0.15 -11.96 25.79
C ASN A 735 -0.87 -10.92 24.94
N THR A 736 -2.20 -10.85 25.02
CA THR A 736 -3.00 -9.92 24.21
C THR A 736 -2.83 -8.47 24.65
N ALA A 737 -2.28 -8.19 25.83
CA ALA A 737 -1.94 -6.81 26.22
C ALA A 737 -0.81 -6.19 25.40
N ALA A 738 -0.07 -6.98 24.61
CA ALA A 738 0.93 -6.47 23.66
C ALA A 738 0.30 -6.04 22.32
N LEU A 739 -1.00 -6.28 22.13
CA LEU A 739 -1.74 -6.01 20.90
C LEU A 739 -2.80 -4.92 21.15
N SER A 740 -3.06 -4.10 20.14
CA SER A 740 -4.16 -3.13 20.15
C SER A 740 -5.50 -3.83 19.91
N GLU A 741 -6.62 -3.12 20.10
CA GLU A 741 -7.91 -3.59 19.60
C GLU A 741 -7.91 -3.59 18.05
N GLY A 742 -8.69 -4.48 17.44
CA GLY A 742 -8.83 -4.57 15.98
C GLY A 742 -8.12 -5.77 15.34
N TYR A 743 -7.87 -5.69 14.03
CA TYR A 743 -7.26 -6.79 13.28
C TYR A 743 -5.78 -6.95 13.61
N HIS A 744 -5.33 -8.20 13.74
CA HIS A 744 -3.93 -8.56 13.81
C HIS A 744 -3.62 -9.71 12.84
N TYR A 745 -2.43 -9.67 12.26
CA TYR A 745 -2.07 -10.51 11.11
C TYR A 745 -0.98 -11.50 11.51
N ILE A 746 -1.32 -12.79 11.55
CA ILE A 746 -0.43 -13.85 12.01
C ILE A 746 0.09 -14.62 10.80
N SER A 747 1.40 -14.67 10.66
CA SER A 747 2.07 -15.58 9.74
C SER A 747 2.89 -16.61 10.50
N VAL A 748 2.79 -17.87 10.11
CA VAL A 748 3.61 -18.97 10.64
C VAL A 748 4.26 -19.69 9.46
N ILE A 749 5.57 -19.85 9.50
CA ILE A 749 6.33 -20.55 8.47
C ILE A 749 6.87 -21.86 9.03
N ALA A 750 6.75 -22.95 8.27
CA ALA A 750 7.38 -24.23 8.56
C ALA A 750 8.38 -24.58 7.47
N PHE A 751 9.65 -24.72 7.85
CA PHE A 751 10.76 -24.96 6.94
C PHE A 751 10.90 -26.44 6.63
N ARG A 752 11.07 -26.77 5.35
CA ARG A 752 11.54 -28.08 4.94
C ARG A 752 12.99 -28.24 5.37
N LYS A 753 13.35 -29.38 5.98
CA LYS A 753 14.76 -29.74 6.19
C LYS A 753 15.53 -29.78 4.87
N ARG A 754 16.71 -29.15 4.87
CA ARG A 754 17.54 -28.94 3.68
C ARG A 754 19.03 -29.01 4.00
N ASN A 755 19.87 -29.11 2.97
CA ASN A 755 21.32 -29.02 3.14
C ASN A 755 21.77 -27.56 3.34
N ALA A 756 22.95 -27.39 3.93
CA ALA A 756 23.60 -26.09 3.98
C ALA A 756 23.83 -25.57 2.54
N ASN A 757 23.48 -24.31 2.28
CA ASN A 757 23.58 -23.60 0.99
C ASN A 757 22.47 -23.86 -0.06
N GLU A 758 21.45 -24.67 0.24
CA GLU A 758 20.23 -24.71 -0.58
C GLU A 758 19.37 -23.45 -0.31
N ALA A 759 18.37 -23.13 -1.13
CA ALA A 759 17.40 -22.09 -0.76
C ALA A 759 16.50 -22.57 0.39
N ALA A 760 15.99 -21.61 1.16
CA ALA A 760 14.89 -21.90 2.06
C ALA A 760 13.63 -22.26 1.26
N LEU A 761 13.09 -23.45 1.52
CA LEU A 761 11.78 -23.89 1.07
C LEU A 761 10.91 -24.06 2.30
N TYR A 762 9.74 -23.44 2.31
CA TYR A 762 8.85 -23.47 3.46
C TYR A 762 7.40 -23.41 3.00
N ARG A 763 6.49 -23.77 3.91
CA ARG A 763 5.08 -23.43 3.78
C ARG A 763 4.74 -22.33 4.77
N GLU A 764 4.00 -21.33 4.30
CA GLU A 764 3.45 -20.29 5.15
C GLU A 764 1.97 -20.57 5.43
N PHE A 765 1.59 -20.42 6.69
CA PHE A 765 0.22 -20.50 7.18
C PHE A 765 -0.15 -19.12 7.71
N ARG A 766 -1.20 -18.53 7.14
CA ARG A 766 -1.65 -17.19 7.51
C ARG A 766 -2.99 -17.26 8.22
N SER A 767 -3.15 -16.45 9.25
CA SER A 767 -4.41 -16.26 9.96
C SER A 767 -4.56 -14.78 10.29
N VAL A 768 -5.78 -14.29 10.29
CA VAL A 768 -6.10 -12.94 10.78
C VAL A 768 -6.99 -13.13 11.99
N ILE A 769 -6.70 -12.42 13.07
CA ILE A 769 -7.51 -12.41 14.29
C ILE A 769 -8.07 -11.00 14.49
N TYR A 770 -9.16 -10.89 15.24
CA TYR A 770 -9.67 -9.62 15.74
C TYR A 770 -9.52 -9.62 17.26
N VAL A 771 -8.61 -8.80 17.78
CA VAL A 771 -8.47 -8.59 19.22
C VAL A 771 -9.60 -7.65 19.66
N ASP A 772 -10.39 -8.10 20.62
CA ASP A 772 -11.54 -7.37 21.15
C ASP A 772 -11.66 -7.65 22.66
N ARG A 773 -10.90 -6.88 23.44
CA ARG A 773 -10.84 -7.00 24.91
C ARG A 773 -11.69 -5.93 25.59
N THR A 774 -11.87 -4.79 24.95
CA THR A 774 -12.61 -3.64 25.45
C THR A 774 -13.47 -3.04 24.34
N GLY A 775 -14.60 -2.43 24.72
CA GLY A 775 -15.48 -1.79 23.74
C GLY A 775 -14.85 -0.53 23.14
N PRO A 776 -15.42 -0.02 22.03
CA PRO A 776 -14.78 0.99 21.20
C PRO A 776 -14.49 2.29 21.96
N ALA A 777 -13.27 2.81 21.83
CA ALA A 777 -12.83 4.02 22.49
C ALA A 777 -13.34 5.27 21.77
N MET A 778 -14.21 6.03 22.46
CA MET A 778 -14.82 7.24 21.94
C MET A 778 -14.47 8.47 22.77
N THR A 779 -14.30 9.61 22.11
CA THR A 779 -14.10 10.92 22.77
C THR A 779 -15.09 11.93 22.22
N LEU A 780 -15.85 12.61 23.10
CA LEU A 780 -16.73 13.70 22.67
C LEU A 780 -15.88 14.92 22.30
N VAL A 781 -16.22 15.54 21.18
CA VAL A 781 -15.69 16.85 20.77
C VAL A 781 -16.88 17.83 20.75
N PRO A 782 -17.13 18.53 21.87
CA PRO A 782 -18.22 19.51 21.94
C PRO A 782 -17.84 20.79 21.17
N PRO A 783 -18.84 21.58 20.71
CA PRO A 783 -18.59 22.93 20.22
C PRO A 783 -18.02 23.83 21.34
N ALA A 784 -17.30 24.87 20.96
CA ALA A 784 -16.63 25.76 21.91
C ALA A 784 -17.59 26.49 22.85
N SER A 785 -18.78 26.86 22.36
CA SER A 785 -19.88 27.40 23.15
C SER A 785 -21.21 26.91 22.59
N ILE A 786 -22.23 26.83 23.44
CA ILE A 786 -23.58 26.39 23.07
C ILE A 786 -24.59 27.39 23.62
N THR A 787 -25.20 28.17 22.73
CA THR A 787 -26.17 29.21 23.10
C THR A 787 -27.60 28.94 22.65
N THR A 788 -27.85 27.73 22.16
CA THR A 788 -29.16 27.29 21.66
C THR A 788 -29.53 25.93 22.23
N SER A 789 -30.84 25.64 22.34
CA SER A 789 -31.36 24.36 22.85
C SER A 789 -31.10 23.15 21.94
N ALA A 790 -30.35 23.37 20.85
CA ALA A 790 -29.81 22.34 19.97
C ALA A 790 -28.41 22.74 19.48
N ALA A 791 -27.51 21.77 19.35
CA ALA A 791 -26.15 21.98 18.87
C ALA A 791 -25.59 20.74 18.15
N LEU A 792 -24.62 20.98 17.26
CA LEU A 792 -23.90 19.92 16.57
C LEU A 792 -22.76 19.40 17.45
N PHE A 793 -22.77 18.10 17.73
CA PHE A 793 -21.71 17.41 18.47
C PHE A 793 -20.94 16.48 17.56
N TYR A 794 -19.64 16.39 17.80
CA TYR A 794 -18.76 15.43 17.18
C TYR A 794 -18.30 14.38 18.21
N ALA A 795 -17.99 13.18 17.73
CA ALA A 795 -17.39 12.12 18.50
C ALA A 795 -16.27 11.46 17.68
N SER A 796 -15.09 11.33 18.27
CA SER A 796 -13.92 10.73 17.63
C SER A 796 -13.72 9.28 18.09
N ALA A 797 -13.53 8.37 17.14
CA ALA A 797 -13.31 6.93 17.35
C ALA A 797 -11.82 6.59 17.18
N ASN A 798 -11.03 6.77 18.24
CA ASN A 798 -9.56 6.83 18.14
C ASN A 798 -8.88 5.49 17.83
N ASP A 799 -9.55 4.36 18.09
CA ASP A 799 -9.03 3.00 17.93
C ASP A 799 -9.47 2.31 16.64
N ARG A 800 -10.23 3.01 15.78
CA ARG A 800 -10.72 2.51 14.48
C ARG A 800 -11.79 1.41 14.55
N THR A 801 -12.18 0.90 15.72
CA THR A 801 -13.05 -0.29 15.81
C THR A 801 -14.54 0.04 15.69
N ALA A 802 -14.94 1.28 16.00
CA ALA A 802 -16.34 1.70 15.97
C ALA A 802 -16.96 1.61 14.55
N THR A 803 -18.05 0.85 14.44
CA THR A 803 -18.83 0.68 13.21
C THR A 803 -20.16 1.43 13.23
N LYS A 804 -20.63 1.80 14.42
CA LYS A 804 -21.89 2.51 14.63
C LYS A 804 -21.81 3.31 15.93
N VAL A 805 -22.24 4.56 15.89
CA VAL A 805 -22.19 5.49 17.03
C VAL A 805 -23.55 6.13 17.22
N HIS A 806 -23.96 6.30 18.47
CA HIS A 806 -25.17 7.02 18.88
C HIS A 806 -24.78 8.12 19.86
N LEU A 807 -25.41 9.29 19.70
CA LEU A 807 -25.24 10.43 20.61
C LEU A 807 -26.60 10.76 21.23
N ILE A 808 -26.66 10.74 22.56
CA ILE A 808 -27.90 10.88 23.33
C ILE A 808 -27.72 12.02 24.34
N ALA A 809 -28.57 13.05 24.25
CA ALA A 809 -28.62 14.12 25.24
C ALA A 809 -29.51 13.72 26.43
N ASN A 810 -29.06 14.06 27.63
CA ASN A 810 -29.77 14.00 28.89
C ASN A 810 -30.44 12.64 29.17
N LEU A 811 -29.71 11.56 28.86
CA LEU A 811 -30.14 10.20 29.17
C LEU A 811 -30.34 10.09 30.71
N PRO A 812 -31.49 9.58 31.19
CA PRO A 812 -31.71 9.40 32.62
C PRO A 812 -30.63 8.53 33.26
N THR A 813 -30.22 8.84 34.50
CA THR A 813 -29.12 8.15 35.21
C THR A 813 -29.34 6.64 35.36
N ASN A 814 -30.60 6.20 35.40
CA ASN A 814 -30.99 4.80 35.54
C ASN A 814 -31.37 4.10 34.22
N ALA A 815 -31.30 4.80 33.08
CA ALA A 815 -31.58 4.21 31.78
C ALA A 815 -30.38 3.40 31.28
N ASP A 816 -30.63 2.26 30.65
CA ASP A 816 -29.61 1.48 29.95
C ASP A 816 -29.22 2.21 28.64
N PRO A 817 -27.96 2.69 28.51
CA PRO A 817 -27.50 3.39 27.31
C PRO A 817 -27.62 2.53 26.04
N VAL A 818 -27.37 1.22 26.14
CA VAL A 818 -27.39 0.31 24.99
C VAL A 818 -28.82 0.12 24.48
N ALA A 819 -29.78 -0.07 25.40
CA ALA A 819 -31.19 -0.13 25.04
C ALA A 819 -31.72 1.21 24.50
N ALA A 820 -31.17 2.34 24.96
CA ALA A 820 -31.53 3.66 24.48
C ALA A 820 -30.96 3.97 23.09
N ALA A 821 -29.92 3.27 22.63
CA ALA A 821 -29.34 3.43 21.30
C ALA A 821 -30.29 2.89 20.21
N THR A 822 -30.94 3.79 19.49
CA THR A 822 -31.93 3.47 18.44
C THR A 822 -31.62 4.20 17.14
N SER A 823 -32.33 3.88 16.06
CA SER A 823 -32.22 4.62 14.80
C SER A 823 -32.51 6.11 14.95
N ILE A 824 -33.23 6.53 16.01
CA ILE A 824 -33.54 7.92 16.26
C ILE A 824 -32.27 8.70 16.58
N ASN A 825 -31.34 8.14 17.37
CA ASN A 825 -30.18 8.85 17.93
C ASN A 825 -28.82 8.45 17.32
N ILE A 826 -28.84 7.78 16.16
CA ILE A 826 -27.64 7.39 15.41
C ILE A 826 -26.86 8.62 14.90
N ALA A 827 -25.54 8.62 15.06
CA ALA A 827 -24.64 9.64 14.51
C ALA A 827 -24.27 9.30 13.06
N ASN A 828 -24.04 10.34 12.26
CA ASN A 828 -23.53 10.19 10.90
C ASN A 828 -22.01 10.12 10.95
N ARG A 829 -21.41 9.25 10.11
CA ARG A 829 -19.96 9.22 9.95
C ARG A 829 -19.53 10.25 8.91
N GLU A 830 -18.81 11.28 9.33
CA GLU A 830 -18.26 12.31 8.45
C GLU A 830 -16.94 11.87 7.81
N ASP A 831 -16.07 11.26 8.62
CA ASP A 831 -14.75 10.78 8.21
C ASP A 831 -14.39 9.46 8.93
N ARG A 832 -13.17 8.94 8.75
CA ARG A 832 -12.75 7.65 9.33
C ARG A 832 -12.92 7.59 10.84
N PHE A 833 -12.52 8.66 11.52
CA PHE A 833 -12.52 8.79 12.96
C PHE A 833 -13.67 9.66 13.47
N SER A 834 -14.25 10.53 12.61
CA SER A 834 -15.22 11.55 13.00
C SER A 834 -16.67 11.13 12.76
N TRP A 835 -17.47 11.18 13.82
CA TRP A 835 -18.91 11.00 13.80
C TRP A 835 -19.59 12.26 14.31
N TYR A 836 -20.78 12.58 13.81
CA TYR A 836 -21.50 13.78 14.23
C TYR A 836 -23.00 13.58 14.34
N ARG A 837 -23.61 14.40 15.20
CA ARG A 837 -25.06 14.49 15.32
C ARG A 837 -25.46 15.83 15.94
N THR A 838 -26.53 16.43 15.41
CA THR A 838 -27.22 17.50 16.11
C THR A 838 -28.06 16.92 17.24
N LEU A 839 -27.80 17.37 18.46
CA LEU A 839 -28.61 17.07 19.64
C LEU A 839 -29.54 18.24 19.92
N SER A 840 -30.73 17.96 20.45
CA SER A 840 -31.78 18.93 20.75
C SER A 840 -32.37 18.65 22.12
N GLY A 841 -33.09 19.61 22.70
CA GLY A 841 -33.59 19.49 24.07
C GLY A 841 -32.49 19.71 25.11
N LEU A 842 -31.47 20.49 24.76
CA LEU A 842 -30.48 20.99 25.70
C LEU A 842 -31.11 22.09 26.55
N PHE A 843 -30.79 22.13 27.83
CA PHE A 843 -31.26 23.14 28.78
C PHE A 843 -30.09 23.98 29.31
N HIS A 844 -30.33 25.17 29.85
CA HIS A 844 -29.25 25.98 30.43
C HIS A 844 -28.59 25.27 31.61
N GLY A 845 -27.25 25.28 31.67
CA GLY A 845 -26.46 24.56 32.66
C GLY A 845 -25.86 23.26 32.14
N LEU A 846 -25.52 22.35 33.05
CA LEU A 846 -24.79 21.13 32.73
C LEU A 846 -25.68 20.06 32.09
N ASN A 847 -25.40 19.72 30.84
CA ASN A 847 -26.08 18.66 30.09
C ASN A 847 -25.22 17.40 30.02
N ARG A 848 -25.85 16.23 30.14
CA ARG A 848 -25.19 14.93 30.01
C ARG A 848 -25.30 14.45 28.57
N ILE A 849 -24.17 14.22 27.91
CA ILE A 849 -24.09 13.65 26.56
C ILE A 849 -23.51 12.24 26.65
N THR A 850 -24.34 11.24 26.37
CA THR A 850 -23.95 9.83 26.35
C THR A 850 -23.61 9.42 24.93
N ILE A 851 -22.39 8.90 24.74
CA ILE A 851 -21.95 8.24 23.50
C ILE A 851 -22.15 6.74 23.68
N VAL A 852 -22.82 6.09 22.74
CA VAL A 852 -22.89 4.62 22.67
C VAL A 852 -22.31 4.16 21.34
N ALA A 853 -21.24 3.38 21.37
CA ALA A 853 -20.55 2.92 20.18
C ALA A 853 -20.47 1.39 20.12
N PHE A 854 -20.63 0.85 18.92
CA PHE A 854 -20.64 -0.60 18.66
C PHE A 854 -19.53 -0.99 17.68
N GLU A 855 -18.96 -2.16 17.92
CA GLU A 855 -17.99 -2.82 17.04
C GLU A 855 -18.64 -3.87 16.15
N GLU A 856 -17.88 -4.36 15.17
CA GLU A 856 -18.31 -5.45 14.29
C GLU A 856 -18.48 -6.78 15.06
N SER A 857 -17.70 -6.98 16.13
CA SER A 857 -17.81 -8.13 17.04
C SER A 857 -19.10 -8.14 17.86
N GLY A 858 -19.77 -7.00 17.93
CA GLY A 858 -20.93 -6.77 18.80
C GLY A 858 -20.56 -6.22 20.18
N ASN A 859 -19.28 -6.03 20.50
CA ASN A 859 -18.88 -5.33 21.72
C ASN A 859 -19.33 -3.86 21.68
N VAL A 860 -19.57 -3.29 22.86
CA VAL A 860 -20.21 -1.98 23.03
C VAL A 860 -19.53 -1.19 24.13
N SER A 861 -19.38 0.11 23.91
CA SER A 861 -18.98 1.07 24.93
C SER A 861 -20.07 2.13 25.11
N ALA A 862 -20.24 2.59 26.34
CA ALA A 862 -21.09 3.71 26.68
C ALA A 862 -20.29 4.67 27.58
N THR A 863 -20.18 5.93 27.17
CA THR A 863 -19.42 6.94 27.91
C THR A 863 -20.26 8.20 28.09
N ASP A 864 -20.25 8.72 29.31
CA ASP A 864 -20.92 9.98 29.64
C ASP A 864 -19.94 11.13 29.62
N ASN A 865 -20.37 12.22 29.02
CA ASN A 865 -19.64 13.47 28.95
C ASN A 865 -20.57 14.58 29.43
N PHE A 866 -20.03 15.60 30.08
CA PHE A 866 -20.82 16.72 30.58
C PHE A 866 -20.41 18.00 29.87
N VAL A 867 -21.39 18.73 29.34
CA VAL A 867 -21.18 19.95 28.57
C VAL A 867 -22.06 21.05 29.14
N PHE A 868 -21.49 22.23 29.34
CA PHE A 868 -22.25 23.40 29.76
C PHE A 868 -22.95 24.03 28.56
N VAL A 869 -24.20 24.43 28.73
CA VAL A 869 -25.03 25.08 27.71
C VAL A 869 -25.50 26.40 28.28
N ASP A 870 -25.12 27.48 27.63
CA ASP A 870 -25.47 28.83 28.05
C ASP A 870 -26.66 29.34 27.22
N LEU A 871 -27.89 29.00 27.62
CA LEU A 871 -29.09 29.62 27.04
C LEU A 871 -29.49 30.92 27.73
N CYS A 872 -28.67 31.41 28.65
CA CYS A 872 -29.10 32.35 29.66
C CYS A 872 -28.05 33.43 29.84
N PRO A 873 -28.08 34.49 29.00
CA PRO A 873 -27.05 35.51 28.99
C PRO A 873 -26.79 36.18 30.35
N ALA A 874 -27.76 36.18 31.26
CA ALA A 874 -27.62 36.75 32.60
C ALA A 874 -26.92 35.85 33.63
N ASP A 875 -26.63 34.57 33.32
CA ASP A 875 -25.66 33.76 34.06
C ASP A 875 -24.24 34.11 33.59
N VAL A 876 -23.74 35.27 34.03
CA VAL A 876 -22.47 35.81 33.56
C VAL A 876 -21.27 35.07 34.13
N ASN A 877 -21.44 34.33 35.23
CA ASN A 877 -20.38 33.53 35.83
C ASN A 877 -20.33 32.08 35.28
N ASN A 878 -21.34 31.67 34.50
CA ASN A 878 -21.49 30.36 33.87
C ASN A 878 -21.50 29.18 34.86
N ASP A 879 -22.11 29.36 36.04
CA ASP A 879 -22.26 28.30 37.05
C ASP A 879 -23.57 27.49 36.89
N GLY A 880 -24.45 27.93 35.99
CA GLY A 880 -25.73 27.30 35.67
C GLY A 880 -26.90 27.82 36.50
N PHE A 881 -26.70 28.85 37.31
CA PHE A 881 -27.73 29.45 38.17
C PHE A 881 -27.68 30.97 38.14
N ILE A 882 -28.70 31.63 37.59
CA ILE A 882 -28.89 33.07 37.82
C ILE A 882 -29.14 33.35 39.31
N ASN A 883 -28.20 34.03 39.95
CA ASN A 883 -28.29 34.41 41.34
C ASN A 883 -27.52 35.71 41.66
N GLY A 884 -27.41 36.07 42.95
CA GLY A 884 -26.73 37.30 43.35
C GLY A 884 -25.26 37.39 42.91
N ASP A 885 -24.59 36.24 42.75
CA ASP A 885 -23.20 36.17 42.31
C ASP A 885 -23.03 36.63 40.86
N ASP A 886 -24.00 36.36 39.97
CA ASP A 886 -24.02 36.90 38.60
C ASP A 886 -24.21 38.40 38.58
N TYR A 887 -25.12 38.90 39.43
CA TYR A 887 -25.35 40.33 39.54
C TYR A 887 -24.10 41.05 40.01
N ASP A 888 -23.44 40.53 41.05
CA ASP A 888 -22.21 41.08 41.59
C ASP A 888 -21.06 41.00 40.58
N ALA A 889 -20.96 39.90 39.84
CA ALA A 889 -19.97 39.73 38.78
C ALA A 889 -20.17 40.71 37.62
N PHE A 890 -21.40 40.86 37.13
CA PHE A 890 -21.74 41.83 36.08
C PHE A 890 -21.53 43.26 36.56
N ALA A 891 -22.03 43.62 37.74
CA ALA A 891 -21.87 44.96 38.30
C ALA A 891 -20.38 45.31 38.48
N SER A 892 -19.56 44.37 38.94
CA SER A 892 -18.11 44.55 39.03
C SER A 892 -17.47 44.76 37.65
N ALA A 893 -17.86 43.99 36.63
CA ALA A 893 -17.35 44.19 35.27
C ALA A 893 -17.78 45.54 34.68
N PHE A 894 -19.03 45.93 34.93
CA PHE A 894 -19.64 47.19 34.50
C PHE A 894 -18.94 48.41 35.11
N ASP A 895 -18.72 48.39 36.43
CA ASP A 895 -18.03 49.46 37.16
C ASP A 895 -16.57 49.67 36.70
N ASN A 896 -15.93 48.60 36.21
CA ASN A 896 -14.58 48.64 35.65
C ASN A 896 -14.55 48.93 34.14
N ALA A 897 -15.70 49.11 33.49
CA ALA A 897 -15.85 49.21 32.04
C ALA A 897 -15.14 48.06 31.30
N ASP A 898 -15.18 46.86 31.87
CA ASP A 898 -14.64 45.64 31.26
C ASP A 898 -15.51 45.24 30.05
N GLN A 899 -14.88 44.80 28.97
CA GLN A 899 -15.59 44.31 27.79
C GLN A 899 -16.55 43.15 28.11
N ALA A 900 -16.33 42.42 29.20
CA ALA A 900 -17.28 41.41 29.68
C ALA A 900 -18.66 41.98 30.08
N ALA A 901 -18.78 43.29 30.32
CA ALA A 901 -20.03 43.97 30.63
C ALA A 901 -20.72 44.63 29.41
N ASP A 902 -20.16 44.49 28.20
CA ASP A 902 -20.82 44.87 26.93
C ASP A 902 -21.88 43.82 26.57
N PHE A 903 -22.98 43.84 27.31
CA PHE A 903 -24.04 42.84 27.28
C PHE A 903 -24.80 42.82 25.95
N ASN A 904 -24.98 44.00 25.34
CA ASN A 904 -25.68 44.13 24.06
C ASN A 904 -24.74 43.95 22.84
N ASN A 905 -23.42 43.82 23.07
CA ASN A 905 -22.36 43.65 22.08
C ASN A 905 -22.25 44.80 21.06
N ASP A 906 -22.52 46.04 21.46
CA ASP A 906 -22.39 47.23 20.61
C ASP A 906 -20.97 47.86 20.65
N GLY A 907 -20.11 47.35 21.52
CA GLY A 907 -18.72 47.79 21.70
C GLY A 907 -18.53 48.85 22.80
N PHE A 908 -19.57 49.23 23.53
CA PHE A 908 -19.51 50.26 24.57
C PHE A 908 -20.26 49.86 25.84
N VAL A 909 -19.53 49.59 26.92
CA VAL A 909 -20.13 49.39 28.26
C VAL A 909 -20.82 50.67 28.74
N ASN A 910 -22.16 50.69 28.73
CA ASN A 910 -22.96 51.85 29.09
C ASN A 910 -24.32 51.47 29.69
N GLY A 911 -25.15 52.45 30.06
CA GLY A 911 -26.44 52.20 30.73
C GLY A 911 -27.37 51.22 30.00
N ASP A 912 -27.28 51.14 28.66
CA ASP A 912 -28.07 50.22 27.85
C ASP A 912 -27.68 48.75 28.10
N ASP A 913 -26.40 48.45 28.40
CA ASP A 913 -25.96 47.11 28.80
C ASP A 913 -26.49 46.71 30.17
N TYR A 914 -26.50 47.67 31.10
CA TYR A 914 -27.03 47.44 32.44
C TYR A 914 -28.52 47.16 32.39
N ASP A 915 -29.28 47.94 31.60
CA ASP A 915 -30.71 47.74 31.41
C ASP A 915 -30.98 46.40 30.72
N ALA A 916 -30.16 46.01 29.73
CA ALA A 916 -30.26 44.73 29.05
C ALA A 916 -29.96 43.55 29.98
N PHE A 917 -28.87 43.60 30.74
CA PHE A 917 -28.52 42.59 31.74
C PHE A 917 -29.61 42.49 32.81
N ALA A 918 -30.03 43.60 33.40
CA ALA A 918 -31.06 43.61 34.44
C ALA A 918 -32.38 43.01 33.92
N SER A 919 -32.78 43.36 32.68
CA SER A 919 -33.95 42.75 32.04
C SER A 919 -33.79 41.24 31.85
N SER A 920 -32.61 40.75 31.45
CA SER A 920 -32.34 39.32 31.30
C SER A 920 -32.29 38.61 32.65
N PHE A 921 -31.67 39.21 33.67
CA PHE A 921 -31.56 38.70 35.03
C PHE A 921 -32.93 38.54 35.70
N GLU A 922 -33.79 39.55 35.57
CA GLU A 922 -35.17 39.49 36.08
C GLU A 922 -36.04 38.48 35.33
N SER A 923 -35.78 38.27 34.03
CA SER A 923 -36.50 37.27 33.23
C SER A 923 -36.13 35.83 33.57
N GLY A 924 -34.96 35.61 34.16
CA GLY A 924 -34.41 34.29 34.48
C GLY A 924 -33.98 33.48 33.26
N CYS A 925 -33.72 32.20 33.50
CA CYS A 925 -33.57 31.14 32.49
C CYS A 925 -34.86 30.29 32.45
#